data_AF-A0AA97G3K0-F1
#
_entry.id   AF-A0AA97G3K0-F1
#
_cell.length_a   1.000
_cell.length_b   1.000
_cell.length_c   1.000
_cell.angle_alpha   90.00
_cell.angle_beta   90.00
_cell.angle_gamma   90.00
#
_symmetry.space_group_name_H-M   'P 1'
#
loop_
_entity.id
_entity.type
_entity.pdbx_description
1 polymer ?
#
loop_
_entity_poly.entity_id
_entity_poly.type
_entity_poly.pdbx_seq_one_letter_code
_entity_poly.pdbx_strand_id
1 'polypeptide(L)'
;MLPLPPAKIGRSDSQSLAPLPDQKTGVDRSAKRCLGDPEPIGVPDAAPLAKRMCRLSIADQAAHCSPANRAQLGGKGMFLQRMKAAGLSVPPFQCVTTQVTNALEQHPLDSQRLESCFPGIGDEPEAEISLANIRERLNTLLPSEQTRRDSWLAGLANFIASDDFYEQVNDSEAARHIRDHGLSTSGPLIVRSSGINEDNYGDAQAGKYLSVVQGDEDILRTCLKVMASAYRPEVCSEGVPQPMALIIQECIHCLHGGVAMSFQSFDDDTVRVEYTRGQPRGVVAGQSGNIPHRIDIFRKEGADSYQYFPGTISSHYILRKNNNGYSETRIDDADAQSNDVEQKLTDGMIADLRAMVTKLEKLLLCPVDVEFAIDHQGRLFLLQVRPVTRLSGGLDFAMPIPEETLAIGEGVSEGYCTGPLWLAEESAAGSMPEGAIVVARHAQDWMLEPGFLKRAGGFVTATGGFNDHVAILMKQQRKTLMLAGDQFEAVTAQVGQQATLACARFNGKPGAFIVAGDMTGKLVSHGSLSSAVADLPSANAVPSWDDLSFSEDALRQVASGFQWLTDQNARLLAFFASDGGLDCLANPVKLSISPQRSKRLAETCDSVSRLVYGAQALLDGYGAFLQLAVKKSSDRVESLRHELPHLINRFEKLKKTIQSGLKRIILPMQASDKGQLSPGIFHQWLADCHQLQSCLQALNPKSAEQVRSVHELIFAVHQRFVMALGQVTLDSGQGRLSTINDITYADCTTRGEEAPLLSPTVASINKLHCKATVVSMDDAFIVTLKLGDHKTVIELLEHAEGGKGRTLRLKFSDKFYNPDGSDTPGKLKRMWFLARLLKAIELDKNADGMKLSCNAVVGEIIVECARMPLVKTMQDIIVELITVLKVIGNLDLYLNGKVIFEGDQWNFNLLEQRLNGDVTTEADRFAFQQCLFVLVHGKRNYITEDCYRLLTNPYQQFIDQARRLAEHKSKPVRHLREILMNDKIADDTRRKLFHHLLLFKPHIASQLTEDVYPHLRDKYFVVEPSQGYELRFAVSPDQPLWRHHRGKVEKALLKHEIEHASQRVRKEYWFLFDR
;
A
#
# COMPACT_ATOMS: atom_id res chain seq x y z
N MET A 1 -37.12 -36.68 36.26
CA MET A 1 -36.96 -38.14 36.45
C MET A 1 -35.47 -38.48 36.33
N LEU A 2 -35.03 -39.56 36.98
CA LEU A 2 -33.66 -40.11 37.00
C LEU A 2 -33.69 -41.55 36.44
N PRO A 3 -32.55 -42.27 36.21
CA PRO A 3 -31.12 -41.91 36.37
C PRO A 3 -30.44 -41.73 34.99
N LEU A 4 -29.11 -41.62 34.75
CA LEU A 4 -27.88 -41.74 35.55
C LEU A 4 -27.44 -43.20 35.92
N PRO A 5 -26.37 -43.44 36.73
CA PRO A 5 -25.01 -43.68 36.22
C PRO A 5 -24.47 -45.07 36.68
N PRO A 6 -23.16 -45.41 36.57
CA PRO A 6 -22.08 -44.91 37.47
C PRO A 6 -20.71 -44.76 36.76
N ALA A 7 -19.57 -44.56 37.44
CA ALA A 7 -19.25 -43.51 38.41
C ALA A 7 -17.71 -43.38 38.62
N LYS A 8 -17.27 -42.11 38.64
CA LYS A 8 -16.26 -41.47 39.51
C LYS A 8 -15.61 -42.28 40.67
N ILE A 9 -14.32 -42.03 40.87
CA ILE A 9 -13.61 -41.64 42.13
C ILE A 9 -12.24 -41.04 41.68
N GLY A 10 -11.67 -39.96 42.23
CA GLY A 10 -12.23 -38.88 43.05
C GLY A 10 -11.50 -38.58 44.36
N ARG A 11 -10.88 -37.38 44.47
CA ARG A 11 -10.33 -36.75 45.72
C ARG A 11 -9.06 -37.40 46.31
N SER A 12 -8.25 -36.74 47.15
CA SER A 12 -8.23 -35.32 47.61
C SER A 12 -6.83 -34.92 48.15
N ASP A 13 -6.56 -33.61 48.10
CA ASP A 13 -5.94 -32.73 49.12
C ASP A 13 -4.92 -33.23 50.17
N SER A 14 -4.01 -32.29 50.48
CA SER A 14 -3.30 -32.05 51.75
C SER A 14 -2.00 -32.82 52.08
N GLN A 15 -0.98 -32.03 52.46
CA GLN A 15 0.05 -32.28 53.50
C GLN A 15 1.01 -33.49 53.34
N SER A 16 2.27 -33.48 53.80
CA SER A 16 3.19 -32.39 54.20
C SER A 16 4.61 -32.98 54.41
N LEU A 17 5.61 -32.11 54.62
CA LEU A 17 6.92 -32.37 55.25
C LEU A 17 8.03 -33.14 54.48
N ALA A 18 9.23 -32.66 54.79
CA ALA A 18 10.62 -33.05 54.50
C ALA A 18 11.00 -34.50 54.95
N PRO A 19 12.24 -35.04 54.75
CA PRO A 19 13.53 -34.32 54.56
C PRO A 19 14.63 -34.95 53.65
N LEU A 20 15.81 -34.30 53.65
CA LEU A 20 17.17 -34.79 53.32
C LEU A 20 17.67 -35.84 54.36
N PRO A 21 18.86 -36.53 54.28
CA PRO A 21 20.12 -36.34 53.49
C PRO A 21 20.59 -37.67 52.78
N ASP A 22 21.85 -38.09 52.50
CA ASP A 22 23.22 -37.61 52.80
C ASP A 22 24.29 -38.04 51.74
N GLN A 23 25.16 -37.07 51.40
CA GLN A 23 26.62 -37.03 51.08
C GLN A 23 27.53 -38.26 50.80
N LYS A 24 28.80 -37.90 50.41
CA LYS A 24 30.11 -38.63 50.41
C LYS A 24 30.46 -39.36 49.10
N THR A 25 31.69 -39.37 48.55
CA THR A 25 33.04 -38.77 48.83
C THR A 25 33.73 -38.42 47.48
N GLY A 26 34.89 -37.74 47.33
CA GLY A 26 35.88 -37.15 48.26
C GLY A 26 37.35 -37.46 47.85
N VAL A 27 38.34 -36.67 48.32
CA VAL A 27 39.83 -36.74 48.05
C VAL A 27 40.24 -36.25 46.65
N ASP A 28 41.20 -35.33 46.36
CA ASP A 28 42.24 -34.50 47.03
C ASP A 28 43.72 -34.87 46.71
N ARG A 29 44.48 -33.92 46.10
CA ARG A 29 45.81 -33.42 46.57
C ARG A 29 46.48 -32.35 45.67
N SER A 30 47.43 -31.63 46.28
CA SER A 30 48.15 -30.41 45.84
C SER A 30 49.69 -30.65 45.80
N ALA A 31 50.62 -29.79 45.34
CA ALA A 31 50.67 -28.62 44.42
C ALA A 31 52.15 -28.18 44.22
N LYS A 32 52.46 -27.33 43.20
CA LYS A 32 53.54 -26.29 43.08
C LYS A 32 53.64 -25.83 41.60
N ARG A 33 53.31 -24.58 41.25
CA ARG A 33 54.10 -23.31 41.33
C ARG A 33 55.25 -23.16 40.28
N CYS A 34 55.05 -22.27 39.31
CA CYS A 34 55.97 -21.17 38.99
C CYS A 34 55.23 -20.00 38.29
N LEU A 35 55.70 -18.77 38.52
CA LEU A 35 55.04 -17.47 38.28
C LEU A 35 54.88 -17.05 36.81
N GLY A 36 53.89 -16.19 36.51
CA GLY A 36 53.79 -15.42 35.27
C GLY A 36 52.42 -14.74 35.04
N ASP A 37 52.33 -13.44 35.35
CA ASP A 37 51.18 -12.53 35.08
C ASP A 37 51.66 -11.37 34.18
N PRO A 38 50.78 -10.58 33.52
CA PRO A 38 49.50 -10.95 32.89
C PRO A 38 49.28 -10.30 31.49
N GLU A 39 48.34 -10.81 30.68
CA GLU A 39 47.60 -9.99 29.69
C GLU A 39 46.11 -10.41 29.61
N PRO A 40 45.16 -9.47 29.44
CA PRO A 40 43.73 -9.78 29.45
C PRO A 40 43.15 -10.03 28.04
N ILE A 41 42.62 -11.23 27.81
CA ILE A 41 41.73 -11.50 26.66
C ILE A 41 40.28 -11.48 27.15
N GLY A 42 39.43 -10.74 26.44
CA GLY A 42 38.09 -10.37 26.90
C GLY A 42 37.07 -11.52 26.97
N VAL A 43 36.08 -11.37 27.85
CA VAL A 43 34.91 -12.26 27.96
C VAL A 43 33.95 -12.00 26.79
N PRO A 44 33.47 -13.03 26.06
CA PRO A 44 32.46 -12.85 25.02
C PRO A 44 31.08 -12.48 25.60
N ASP A 45 30.37 -11.55 24.97
CA ASP A 45 29.08 -11.04 25.43
C ASP A 45 28.00 -12.11 25.59
N ALA A 46 27.52 -12.29 26.83
CA ALA A 46 26.41 -13.17 27.17
C ALA A 46 25.08 -12.42 27.08
N ALA A 47 24.53 -12.29 25.86
CA ALA A 47 23.19 -11.73 25.67
C ALA A 47 22.13 -12.47 26.52
N PRO A 48 21.22 -11.75 27.23
CA PRO A 48 20.39 -12.33 28.28
C PRO A 48 19.38 -13.37 27.77
N LEU A 49 19.13 -14.40 28.58
CA LEU A 49 18.29 -15.56 28.25
C LEU A 49 16.89 -15.20 27.70
N ALA A 50 16.31 -14.08 28.13
CA ALA A 50 15.03 -13.59 27.61
C ALA A 50 15.03 -13.39 26.08
N LYS A 51 16.13 -12.87 25.50
CA LYS A 51 16.28 -12.71 24.04
C LYS A 51 16.31 -14.05 23.29
N ARG A 52 16.70 -15.15 23.95
CA ARG A 52 16.63 -16.51 23.39
C ARG A 52 15.24 -17.15 23.53
N MET A 53 14.45 -16.77 24.55
CA MET A 53 13.12 -17.35 24.77
C MET A 53 12.01 -16.67 23.94
N CYS A 54 12.14 -15.38 23.60
CA CYS A 54 11.19 -14.69 22.72
C CYS A 54 11.55 -14.74 21.23
N ARG A 55 12.75 -15.20 20.86
CA ARG A 55 13.01 -15.68 19.50
C ARG A 55 12.18 -16.94 19.26
N LEU A 56 11.03 -16.78 18.59
CA LEU A 56 10.36 -17.90 17.96
C LEU A 56 11.37 -18.55 17.00
N SER A 57 11.64 -19.84 17.18
CA SER A 57 12.61 -20.64 16.39
C SER A 57 12.17 -20.89 14.93
N ILE A 58 11.41 -19.96 14.37
CA ILE A 58 10.65 -20.04 13.14
C ILE A 58 11.15 -18.97 12.14
N ALA A 59 11.66 -17.82 12.62
CA ALA A 59 12.29 -16.82 11.76
C ALA A 59 13.53 -17.40 11.05
N ASP A 60 14.41 -18.07 11.80
CA ASP A 60 15.58 -18.77 11.27
C ASP A 60 15.19 -19.90 10.28
N GLN A 61 13.98 -20.45 10.38
CA GLN A 61 13.45 -21.49 9.47
C GLN A 61 12.80 -20.90 8.19
N ALA A 62 12.56 -19.59 8.13
CA ALA A 62 11.95 -18.93 6.98
C ALA A 62 12.98 -18.30 6.01
N ALA A 63 14.22 -18.10 6.47
CA ALA A 63 15.26 -17.36 5.73
C ALA A 63 15.93 -18.15 4.57
N HIS A 64 15.75 -19.47 4.49
CA HIS A 64 16.55 -20.35 3.60
C HIS A 64 15.70 -21.36 2.83
N CYS A 65 15.06 -20.93 1.73
CA CYS A 65 14.49 -21.81 0.69
C CYS A 65 14.41 -21.09 -0.67
N SER A 66 15.46 -21.17 -1.49
CA SER A 66 15.28 -21.17 -2.95
C SER A 66 15.05 -22.63 -3.39
N PRO A 67 14.10 -22.92 -4.31
CA PRO A 67 13.90 -24.28 -4.77
C PRO A 67 15.08 -24.73 -5.64
N ALA A 68 15.93 -25.64 -5.13
CA ALA A 68 17.18 -26.07 -5.78
C ALA A 68 16.99 -26.48 -7.26
N ASN A 69 15.85 -27.08 -7.58
CA ASN A 69 15.51 -27.54 -8.93
C ASN A 69 15.28 -26.39 -9.94
N ARG A 70 14.93 -25.16 -9.51
CA ARG A 70 14.58 -24.06 -10.44
C ARG A 70 15.79 -23.59 -11.26
N ALA A 71 17.00 -23.64 -10.70
CA ALA A 71 18.23 -23.33 -11.42
C ALA A 71 18.61 -24.39 -12.48
N GLN A 72 18.11 -25.62 -12.33
CA GLN A 72 18.38 -26.75 -13.24
C GLN A 72 17.30 -26.95 -14.30
N LEU A 73 16.04 -26.68 -13.95
CA LEU A 73 14.85 -26.99 -14.77
C LEU A 73 14.13 -25.75 -15.30
N GLY A 74 14.57 -24.54 -14.94
CA GLY A 74 13.82 -23.30 -15.15
C GLY A 74 12.52 -23.24 -14.33
N GLY A 75 11.70 -22.22 -14.58
CA GLY A 75 10.40 -22.05 -13.90
C GLY A 75 9.36 -23.09 -14.31
N LYS A 76 9.02 -23.13 -15.62
CA LYS A 76 8.00 -24.04 -16.18
C LYS A 76 8.29 -25.52 -15.84
N GLY A 77 9.52 -25.97 -16.05
CA GLY A 77 9.93 -27.36 -15.76
C GLY A 77 9.86 -27.72 -14.27
N MET A 78 10.20 -26.78 -13.40
CA MET A 78 10.08 -26.92 -11.95
C MET A 78 8.61 -27.02 -11.50
N PHE A 79 7.67 -26.29 -12.13
CA PHE A 79 6.23 -26.45 -11.86
C PHE A 79 5.65 -27.75 -12.44
N LEU A 80 6.01 -28.12 -13.68
CA LEU A 80 5.61 -29.41 -14.26
C LEU A 80 6.02 -30.59 -13.35
N GLN A 81 7.24 -30.57 -12.82
CA GLN A 81 7.69 -31.61 -11.90
C GLN A 81 6.98 -31.57 -10.53
N ARG A 82 6.63 -30.39 -10.01
CA ARG A 82 5.74 -30.26 -8.83
C ARG A 82 4.35 -30.85 -9.11
N MET A 83 3.76 -30.58 -10.27
CA MET A 83 2.45 -31.12 -10.65
C MET A 83 2.47 -32.65 -10.77
N LYS A 84 3.49 -33.20 -11.45
CA LYS A 84 3.73 -34.64 -11.57
C LYS A 84 3.91 -35.31 -10.19
N ALA A 85 4.72 -34.72 -9.32
CA ALA A 85 4.94 -35.20 -7.95
C ALA A 85 3.69 -35.12 -7.06
N ALA A 86 2.81 -34.13 -7.29
CA ALA A 86 1.52 -34.02 -6.60
C ALA A 86 0.43 -34.95 -7.15
N GLY A 87 0.73 -35.79 -8.14
CA GLY A 87 -0.26 -36.66 -8.81
C GLY A 87 -1.37 -35.85 -9.47
N LEU A 88 -1.00 -34.85 -10.27
CA LEU A 88 -1.91 -34.14 -11.18
C LEU A 88 -1.78 -34.73 -12.59
N SER A 89 -2.87 -34.67 -13.37
CA SER A 89 -2.85 -35.06 -14.78
C SER A 89 -2.03 -34.06 -15.57
N VAL A 90 -0.84 -34.46 -16.01
CA VAL A 90 0.05 -33.69 -16.89
C VAL A 90 0.47 -34.59 -18.06
N PRO A 91 0.60 -34.08 -19.29
CA PRO A 91 1.14 -34.86 -20.40
C PRO A 91 2.57 -35.36 -20.06
N PRO A 92 2.99 -36.53 -20.55
CA PRO A 92 4.38 -36.98 -20.42
C PRO A 92 5.37 -35.90 -20.87
N PHE A 93 6.39 -35.66 -20.06
CA PHE A 93 7.43 -34.67 -20.34
C PHE A 93 8.78 -35.11 -19.77
N GLN A 94 9.84 -34.60 -20.41
CA GLN A 94 11.23 -34.64 -19.96
C GLN A 94 11.79 -33.20 -19.95
N CYS A 95 12.68 -32.88 -19.02
CA CYS A 95 13.40 -31.62 -19.01
C CYS A 95 14.86 -31.81 -19.47
N VAL A 96 15.28 -31.08 -20.50
CA VAL A 96 16.69 -30.84 -20.84
C VAL A 96 17.18 -29.76 -19.87
N THR A 97 18.10 -30.11 -18.97
CA THR A 97 18.52 -29.20 -17.90
C THR A 97 19.40 -28.06 -18.41
N THR A 98 19.51 -26.99 -17.62
CA THR A 98 20.47 -25.90 -17.88
C THR A 98 21.92 -26.37 -18.01
N GLN A 99 22.28 -27.51 -17.40
CA GLN A 99 23.61 -28.12 -17.58
C GLN A 99 23.80 -28.65 -19.01
N VAL A 100 22.77 -29.24 -19.62
CA VAL A 100 22.85 -29.80 -20.98
C VAL A 100 22.81 -28.69 -22.04
N THR A 101 22.02 -27.63 -21.83
CA THR A 101 22.04 -26.46 -22.73
C THR A 101 23.35 -25.66 -22.61
N ASN A 102 23.86 -25.43 -21.40
CA ASN A 102 25.20 -24.84 -21.21
C ASN A 102 26.31 -25.68 -21.91
N ALA A 103 26.19 -27.01 -21.93
CA ALA A 103 27.15 -27.87 -22.63
C ALA A 103 27.07 -27.76 -24.17
N LEU A 104 25.91 -27.41 -24.74
CA LEU A 104 25.81 -27.00 -26.15
C LEU A 104 26.41 -25.61 -26.38
N GLU A 105 26.19 -24.66 -25.47
CA GLU A 105 26.76 -23.31 -25.55
C GLU A 105 28.29 -23.30 -25.45
N GLN A 106 28.87 -24.25 -24.72
CA GLN A 106 30.31 -24.43 -24.54
C GLN A 106 30.99 -25.20 -25.69
N HIS A 107 30.24 -25.72 -26.66
CA HIS A 107 30.81 -26.46 -27.78
C HIS A 107 31.74 -25.54 -28.62
N PRO A 108 32.96 -25.98 -28.99
CA PRO A 108 33.82 -25.23 -29.91
C PRO A 108 33.16 -25.09 -31.29
N LEU A 109 33.36 -23.93 -31.92
CA LEU A 109 32.74 -23.52 -33.19
C LEU A 109 33.79 -23.11 -34.22
N ASP A 110 33.44 -23.34 -35.49
CA ASP A 110 34.22 -22.90 -36.64
C ASP A 110 34.10 -21.37 -36.81
N SER A 111 35.22 -20.65 -36.66
CA SER A 111 35.27 -19.21 -36.78
C SER A 111 34.88 -18.71 -38.19
N GLN A 112 35.10 -19.52 -39.23
CA GLN A 112 34.75 -19.16 -40.61
C GLN A 112 33.23 -19.20 -40.84
N ARG A 113 32.51 -20.10 -40.18
CA ARG A 113 31.04 -20.13 -40.22
C ARG A 113 30.42 -18.95 -39.45
N LEU A 114 31.10 -18.44 -38.43
CA LEU A 114 30.65 -17.33 -37.59
C LEU A 114 30.81 -15.94 -38.25
N GLU A 115 31.81 -15.72 -39.10
CA GLU A 115 32.11 -14.40 -39.69
C GLU A 115 30.93 -13.78 -40.45
N SER A 116 30.11 -14.63 -41.10
CA SER A 116 28.88 -14.24 -41.81
C SER A 116 27.81 -13.60 -40.90
N CYS A 117 27.78 -13.99 -39.62
CA CYS A 117 26.83 -13.52 -38.61
C CYS A 117 27.46 -12.48 -37.67
N PHE A 118 28.80 -12.47 -37.55
CA PHE A 118 29.56 -11.64 -36.61
C PHE A 118 30.79 -11.00 -37.28
N PRO A 119 30.62 -9.88 -38.01
CA PRO A 119 31.73 -9.16 -38.61
C PRO A 119 32.75 -8.72 -37.54
N GLY A 120 34.03 -9.05 -37.75
CA GLY A 120 35.14 -8.71 -36.86
C GLY A 120 35.24 -9.55 -35.57
N ILE A 121 34.67 -10.77 -35.54
CA ILE A 121 34.79 -11.66 -34.37
C ILE A 121 36.12 -12.44 -34.30
N GLY A 122 36.81 -12.57 -35.45
CA GLY A 122 38.04 -13.35 -35.62
C GLY A 122 39.35 -12.57 -35.49
N ASP A 123 39.31 -11.25 -35.25
CA ASP A 123 40.49 -10.39 -35.13
C ASP A 123 41.18 -10.47 -33.74
N GLU A 124 40.59 -11.19 -32.78
CA GLU A 124 41.05 -11.33 -31.39
C GLU A 124 41.73 -12.69 -31.12
N PRO A 125 42.92 -12.74 -30.48
CA PRO A 125 43.75 -13.94 -30.40
C PRO A 125 43.39 -14.89 -29.24
N GLU A 126 42.30 -15.66 -29.39
CA GLU A 126 41.92 -16.75 -28.46
C GLU A 126 41.80 -18.11 -29.18
N ALA A 127 41.96 -19.21 -28.42
CA ALA A 127 42.16 -20.55 -29.00
C ALA A 127 40.88 -21.31 -29.38
N GLU A 128 39.74 -21.02 -28.76
CA GLU A 128 38.44 -21.67 -29.04
C GLU A 128 37.30 -20.64 -28.95
N ILE A 129 36.41 -20.64 -29.95
CA ILE A 129 35.19 -19.81 -29.96
C ILE A 129 33.98 -20.69 -29.63
N SER A 130 33.10 -20.22 -28.74
CA SER A 130 31.87 -20.90 -28.31
C SER A 130 30.76 -19.88 -28.05
N LEU A 131 29.48 -20.31 -28.02
CA LEU A 131 28.38 -19.38 -27.68
C LEU A 131 28.52 -18.81 -26.27
N ALA A 132 29.10 -19.58 -25.34
CA ALA A 132 29.40 -19.13 -23.99
C ALA A 132 30.41 -17.96 -24.00
N ASN A 133 31.51 -18.10 -24.74
CA ASN A 133 32.54 -17.06 -24.84
C ASN A 133 31.98 -15.79 -25.53
N ILE A 134 31.14 -15.95 -26.56
CA ILE A 134 30.47 -14.81 -27.23
C ILE A 134 29.47 -14.13 -26.27
N ARG A 135 28.73 -14.89 -25.45
CA ARG A 135 27.85 -14.33 -24.40
C ARG A 135 28.64 -13.53 -23.37
N GLU A 136 29.84 -13.96 -22.97
CA GLU A 136 30.67 -13.18 -22.06
C GLU A 136 31.17 -11.88 -22.71
N ARG A 137 31.58 -11.91 -23.99
CA ARG A 137 31.92 -10.70 -24.76
C ARG A 137 30.73 -9.72 -24.89
N LEU A 138 29.49 -10.21 -24.96
CA LEU A 138 28.28 -9.35 -24.94
C LEU A 138 28.05 -8.61 -23.61
N ASN A 139 28.61 -9.09 -22.48
CA ASN A 139 28.58 -8.38 -21.20
C ASN A 139 29.63 -7.25 -21.11
N THR A 140 30.67 -7.26 -21.95
CA THR A 140 31.76 -6.26 -21.90
C THR A 140 31.54 -5.06 -22.82
N LEU A 141 30.57 -5.13 -23.74
CA LEU A 141 30.21 -4.01 -24.64
C LEU A 141 29.65 -2.82 -23.85
N LEU A 142 30.04 -1.60 -24.25
CA LEU A 142 29.57 -0.38 -23.58
C LEU A 142 28.11 -0.06 -23.93
N PRO A 143 27.36 0.68 -23.08
CA PRO A 143 25.99 1.11 -23.40
C PRO A 143 25.87 1.95 -24.68
N SER A 144 26.97 2.56 -25.14
CA SER A 144 27.07 3.26 -26.43
C SER A 144 27.09 2.33 -27.65
N GLU A 145 27.32 1.04 -27.47
CA GLU A 145 27.39 0.02 -28.53
C GLU A 145 26.07 -0.78 -28.65
N GLN A 146 24.96 -0.29 -28.10
CA GLN A 146 23.68 -1.03 -28.07
C GLN A 146 23.27 -1.56 -29.45
N THR A 147 23.39 -0.77 -30.53
CA THR A 147 23.11 -1.21 -31.91
C THR A 147 23.98 -2.39 -32.37
N ARG A 148 25.25 -2.46 -31.94
CA ARG A 148 26.17 -3.56 -32.22
C ARG A 148 25.76 -4.81 -31.43
N ARG A 149 25.44 -4.63 -30.15
CA ARG A 149 24.93 -5.68 -29.25
C ARG A 149 23.63 -6.30 -29.77
N ASP A 150 22.66 -5.48 -30.18
CA ASP A 150 21.37 -5.95 -30.70
C ASP A 150 21.55 -6.69 -32.05
N SER A 151 22.42 -6.18 -32.92
CA SER A 151 22.82 -6.87 -34.16
C SER A 151 23.45 -8.24 -33.89
N TRP A 152 24.38 -8.33 -32.93
CA TRP A 152 25.00 -9.60 -32.52
C TRP A 152 24.01 -10.56 -31.83
N LEU A 153 23.06 -10.05 -31.05
CA LEU A 153 21.98 -10.87 -30.46
C LEU A 153 21.07 -11.46 -31.54
N ALA A 154 20.63 -10.66 -32.51
CA ALA A 154 19.88 -11.14 -33.67
C ALA A 154 20.70 -12.16 -34.50
N GLY A 155 21.99 -11.91 -34.70
CA GLY A 155 22.93 -12.83 -35.35
C GLY A 155 23.01 -14.19 -34.63
N LEU A 156 23.13 -14.19 -33.30
CA LEU A 156 23.14 -15.42 -32.49
C LEU A 156 21.81 -16.16 -32.55
N ALA A 157 20.68 -15.47 -32.46
CA ALA A 157 19.37 -16.11 -32.57
C ALA A 157 19.19 -16.80 -33.94
N ASN A 158 19.64 -16.17 -35.03
CA ASN A 158 19.58 -16.75 -36.37
C ASN A 158 20.56 -17.92 -36.55
N PHE A 159 21.81 -17.77 -36.08
CA PHE A 159 22.84 -18.80 -36.16
C PHE A 159 22.50 -20.06 -35.35
N ILE A 160 22.03 -19.91 -34.10
CA ILE A 160 21.65 -21.05 -33.25
C ILE A 160 20.50 -21.87 -33.86
N ALA A 161 19.63 -21.22 -34.65
CA ALA A 161 18.51 -21.88 -35.33
C ALA A 161 18.87 -22.45 -36.72
N SER A 162 20.11 -22.32 -37.19
CA SER A 162 20.53 -22.70 -38.55
C SER A 162 21.00 -24.15 -38.69
N ASP A 163 21.13 -24.60 -39.95
CA ASP A 163 21.77 -25.86 -40.28
C ASP A 163 23.26 -25.89 -39.88
N ASP A 164 23.98 -24.77 -40.02
CA ASP A 164 25.41 -24.68 -39.69
C ASP A 164 25.70 -24.95 -38.21
N PHE A 165 24.87 -24.41 -37.29
CA PHE A 165 25.05 -24.69 -35.86
C PHE A 165 24.63 -26.12 -35.52
N TYR A 166 23.54 -26.61 -36.13
CA TYR A 166 23.10 -28.01 -35.98
C TYR A 166 24.21 -28.99 -36.38
N GLU A 167 24.85 -28.82 -37.55
CA GLU A 167 25.95 -29.67 -38.01
C GLU A 167 27.09 -29.73 -36.99
N GLN A 168 27.51 -28.57 -36.47
CA GLN A 168 28.64 -28.47 -35.56
C GLN A 168 28.40 -29.18 -34.22
N VAL A 169 27.17 -29.12 -33.67
CA VAL A 169 26.85 -29.74 -32.37
C VAL A 169 26.24 -31.14 -32.49
N ASN A 170 25.96 -31.63 -33.71
CA ASN A 170 25.19 -32.86 -33.97
C ASN A 170 25.68 -34.10 -33.20
N ASP A 171 27.01 -34.29 -33.16
CA ASP A 171 27.64 -35.49 -32.60
C ASP A 171 28.09 -35.31 -31.14
N SER A 172 27.84 -34.13 -30.55
CA SER A 172 28.20 -33.79 -29.17
C SER A 172 27.51 -34.70 -28.14
N GLU A 173 28.08 -34.78 -26.94
CA GLU A 173 27.48 -35.54 -25.84
C GLU A 173 26.13 -34.96 -25.41
N ALA A 174 26.00 -33.63 -25.42
CA ALA A 174 24.74 -32.95 -25.12
C ALA A 174 23.66 -33.22 -26.18
N ALA A 175 24.02 -33.23 -27.47
CA ALA A 175 23.10 -33.60 -28.55
C ALA A 175 22.62 -35.07 -28.44
N ARG A 176 23.54 -36.01 -28.16
CA ARG A 176 23.20 -37.41 -27.88
C ARG A 176 22.30 -37.52 -26.65
N HIS A 177 22.64 -36.87 -25.54
CA HIS A 177 21.81 -36.84 -24.33
C HIS A 177 20.38 -36.31 -24.59
N ILE A 178 20.20 -35.30 -25.46
CA ILE A 178 18.86 -34.78 -25.84
C ILE A 178 18.04 -35.84 -26.60
N ARG A 179 18.67 -36.61 -27.49
CA ARG A 179 18.00 -37.68 -28.25
C ARG A 179 17.72 -38.92 -27.40
N ASP A 180 18.71 -39.38 -26.63
CA ASP A 180 18.63 -40.56 -25.77
C ASP A 180 17.62 -40.41 -24.63
N HIS A 181 17.38 -39.16 -24.19
CA HIS A 181 16.32 -38.81 -23.23
C HIS A 181 15.07 -38.22 -23.90
N GLY A 182 14.94 -38.31 -25.23
CA GLY A 182 13.69 -38.02 -25.92
C GLY A 182 12.58 -38.96 -25.43
N LEU A 183 11.34 -38.45 -25.35
CA LEU A 183 10.19 -39.30 -25.02
C LEU A 183 10.07 -40.41 -26.07
N SER A 184 10.08 -41.67 -25.64
CA SER A 184 10.00 -42.86 -26.51
C SER A 184 8.58 -43.10 -27.04
N THR A 185 7.92 -42.03 -27.47
CA THR A 185 6.51 -41.96 -27.89
C THR A 185 6.42 -41.73 -29.39
N SER A 186 5.58 -42.50 -30.10
CA SER A 186 5.27 -42.28 -31.52
C SER A 186 4.26 -41.14 -31.78
N GLY A 187 3.99 -40.32 -30.75
CA GLY A 187 3.05 -39.20 -30.78
C GLY A 187 3.74 -37.85 -31.05
N PRO A 188 2.94 -36.80 -31.34
CA PRO A 188 3.45 -35.44 -31.50
C PRO A 188 4.10 -34.91 -30.21
N LEU A 189 5.24 -34.24 -30.35
CA LEU A 189 5.94 -33.56 -29.25
C LEU A 189 5.96 -32.04 -29.44
N ILE A 190 6.03 -31.30 -28.33
CA ILE A 190 6.31 -29.86 -28.29
C ILE A 190 7.55 -29.61 -27.44
N VAL A 191 8.46 -28.78 -27.94
CA VAL A 191 9.54 -28.21 -27.14
C VAL A 191 9.10 -26.85 -26.62
N ARG A 192 9.13 -26.65 -25.31
CA ARG A 192 8.81 -25.37 -24.63
C ARG A 192 10.07 -24.81 -23.96
N SER A 193 10.19 -23.49 -23.93
CA SER A 193 11.16 -22.78 -23.08
C SER A 193 10.98 -23.12 -21.60
N SER A 194 12.04 -22.96 -20.81
CA SER A 194 11.98 -22.92 -19.35
C SER A 194 13.15 -22.09 -18.81
N GLY A 195 13.01 -20.76 -18.86
CA GLY A 195 13.99 -19.82 -18.32
C GLY A 195 14.04 -19.84 -16.78
N ILE A 196 15.19 -19.53 -16.17
CA ILE A 196 15.32 -19.48 -14.70
C ILE A 196 14.40 -18.43 -14.04
N ASN A 197 14.02 -17.36 -14.74
CA ASN A 197 13.13 -16.29 -14.26
C ASN A 197 11.72 -16.33 -14.87
N GLU A 198 11.45 -17.24 -15.81
CA GLU A 198 10.12 -17.46 -16.40
C GLU A 198 9.14 -18.05 -15.37
N ASP A 199 7.86 -17.67 -15.37
CA ASP A 199 6.89 -18.04 -14.33
C ASP A 199 7.45 -17.83 -12.89
N ASN A 200 8.05 -16.67 -12.59
CA ASN A 200 8.40 -16.31 -11.21
C ASN A 200 7.19 -15.72 -10.46
N TYR A 201 7.25 -15.74 -9.13
CA TYR A 201 6.31 -14.98 -8.30
C TYR A 201 6.48 -13.48 -8.62
N GLY A 202 5.41 -12.82 -9.06
CA GLY A 202 5.41 -11.42 -9.49
C GLY A 202 5.88 -11.14 -10.93
N ASP A 203 6.51 -12.10 -11.63
CA ASP A 203 6.92 -11.96 -13.04
C ASP A 203 6.73 -13.25 -13.84
N ALA A 204 5.82 -13.26 -14.82
CA ALA A 204 5.51 -14.44 -15.61
C ALA A 204 6.44 -14.61 -16.82
N GLN A 205 6.98 -13.51 -17.36
CA GLN A 205 7.64 -13.46 -18.68
C GLN A 205 6.79 -14.09 -19.80
N ALA A 206 5.47 -13.88 -19.75
CA ALA A 206 4.52 -14.41 -20.74
C ALA A 206 4.85 -13.93 -22.17
N GLY A 207 4.72 -14.81 -23.16
CA GLY A 207 5.02 -14.54 -24.57
C GLY A 207 6.50 -14.28 -24.93
N LYS A 208 7.40 -14.18 -23.94
CA LYS A 208 8.79 -13.75 -24.16
C LYS A 208 9.66 -14.77 -24.91
N TYR A 209 9.39 -16.06 -24.74
CA TYR A 209 10.18 -17.16 -25.29
C TYR A 209 9.34 -18.07 -26.19
N LEU A 210 9.99 -18.82 -27.08
CA LEU A 210 9.31 -19.65 -28.08
C LEU A 210 8.86 -21.01 -27.50
N SER A 211 7.86 -21.60 -28.14
CA SER A 211 7.52 -23.03 -28.02
C SER A 211 7.14 -23.56 -29.40
N VAL A 212 7.62 -24.76 -29.76
CA VAL A 212 7.57 -25.29 -31.14
C VAL A 212 7.16 -26.76 -31.12
N VAL A 213 6.12 -27.11 -31.88
CA VAL A 213 5.75 -28.51 -32.14
C VAL A 213 6.79 -29.14 -33.08
N GLN A 214 7.28 -30.32 -32.73
CA GLN A 214 8.26 -31.06 -33.52
C GLN A 214 7.62 -31.56 -34.84
N GLY A 215 8.30 -31.29 -35.95
CA GLY A 215 8.01 -31.92 -37.25
C GLY A 215 8.58 -33.33 -37.35
N ASP A 216 8.76 -33.82 -38.57
CA ASP A 216 9.53 -35.06 -38.86
C ASP A 216 11.06 -34.81 -38.80
N GLU A 217 11.50 -33.64 -38.30
CA GLU A 217 12.91 -33.31 -38.06
C GLU A 217 13.44 -33.91 -36.75
N ASP A 218 14.76 -34.02 -36.63
CA ASP A 218 15.42 -34.38 -35.37
C ASP A 218 15.05 -33.39 -34.25
N ILE A 219 14.68 -33.93 -33.08
CA ILE A 219 14.27 -33.17 -31.88
C ILE A 219 15.32 -32.12 -31.47
N LEU A 220 16.61 -32.37 -31.73
CA LEU A 220 17.66 -31.38 -31.51
C LEU A 220 17.40 -30.06 -32.27
N ARG A 221 16.92 -30.11 -33.51
CA ARG A 221 16.62 -28.92 -34.33
C ARG A 221 15.50 -28.10 -33.71
N THR A 222 14.45 -28.76 -33.21
CA THR A 222 13.35 -28.10 -32.51
C THR A 222 13.82 -27.52 -31.17
N CYS A 223 14.69 -28.22 -30.44
CA CYS A 223 15.36 -27.71 -29.23
C CYS A 223 16.21 -26.47 -29.51
N LEU A 224 17.01 -26.47 -30.58
CA LEU A 224 17.86 -25.35 -30.99
C LEU A 224 17.04 -24.12 -31.38
N LYS A 225 15.93 -24.28 -32.12
CA LYS A 225 14.99 -23.19 -32.45
C LYS A 225 14.35 -22.56 -31.21
N VAL A 226 14.08 -23.36 -30.15
CA VAL A 226 13.63 -22.81 -28.87
C VAL A 226 14.77 -22.13 -28.12
N MET A 227 15.97 -22.72 -28.09
CA MET A 227 17.17 -22.14 -27.46
C MET A 227 17.52 -20.77 -28.03
N ALA A 228 17.48 -20.64 -29.36
CA ALA A 228 17.65 -19.38 -30.09
C ALA A 228 16.71 -18.25 -29.64
N SER A 229 15.50 -18.56 -29.13
CA SER A 229 14.57 -17.54 -28.66
C SER A 229 15.08 -16.78 -27.43
N ALA A 230 16.00 -17.36 -26.65
CA ALA A 230 16.66 -16.66 -25.54
C ALA A 230 17.72 -15.64 -25.98
N TYR A 231 18.14 -15.67 -27.25
CA TYR A 231 19.17 -14.79 -27.81
C TYR A 231 18.62 -13.56 -28.54
N ARG A 232 17.29 -13.43 -28.65
CA ARG A 232 16.64 -12.30 -29.32
C ARG A 232 16.92 -10.96 -28.60
N PRO A 233 17.12 -9.83 -29.31
CA PRO A 233 17.43 -8.54 -28.68
C PRO A 233 16.37 -8.07 -27.67
N GLU A 234 15.09 -8.24 -28.01
CA GLU A 234 13.93 -7.81 -27.22
C GLU A 234 13.81 -8.58 -25.91
N VAL A 235 14.35 -9.81 -25.88
CA VAL A 235 14.41 -10.71 -24.72
C VAL A 235 15.57 -10.35 -23.78
N CYS A 236 16.56 -9.61 -24.31
CA CYS A 236 17.88 -9.29 -23.73
C CYS A 236 18.10 -7.79 -23.48
N SER A 237 17.01 -7.00 -23.38
CA SER A 237 17.06 -5.54 -23.30
C SER A 237 17.92 -4.98 -22.14
N GLU A 238 18.02 -5.70 -21.01
CA GLU A 238 18.78 -5.26 -19.82
C GLU A 238 19.98 -6.15 -19.48
N GLY A 239 20.27 -7.20 -20.27
CA GLY A 239 21.39 -8.11 -19.99
C GLY A 239 21.62 -9.17 -21.06
N VAL A 240 22.49 -10.14 -20.79
CA VAL A 240 22.71 -11.28 -21.68
C VAL A 240 21.60 -12.33 -21.61
N PRO A 241 21.51 -13.23 -22.62
CA PRO A 241 20.68 -14.43 -22.59
C PRO A 241 20.83 -15.19 -21.27
N GLN A 242 19.71 -15.36 -20.57
CA GLN A 242 19.69 -16.05 -19.27
C GLN A 242 19.74 -17.57 -19.47
N PRO A 243 20.38 -18.34 -18.56
CA PRO A 243 20.36 -19.79 -18.61
C PRO A 243 18.93 -20.35 -18.72
N MET A 244 18.72 -21.23 -19.69
CA MET A 244 17.41 -21.76 -20.04
C MET A 244 17.48 -23.30 -20.14
N ALA A 245 16.56 -23.95 -19.45
CA ALA A 245 16.23 -25.36 -19.66
C ALA A 245 15.18 -25.48 -20.77
N LEU A 246 15.07 -26.65 -21.39
CA LEU A 246 14.01 -26.95 -22.36
C LEU A 246 13.11 -28.05 -21.82
N ILE A 247 11.83 -28.01 -22.16
CA ILE A 247 10.87 -29.07 -21.85
C ILE A 247 10.47 -29.74 -23.15
N ILE A 248 10.67 -31.05 -23.25
CA ILE A 248 10.13 -31.88 -24.33
C ILE A 248 8.87 -32.55 -23.75
N GLN A 249 7.69 -32.24 -24.31
CA GLN A 249 6.38 -32.66 -23.78
C GLN A 249 5.51 -33.27 -24.87
N GLU A 250 4.70 -34.28 -24.54
CA GLU A 250 3.73 -34.87 -25.46
C GLU A 250 2.55 -33.92 -25.69
N CYS A 251 2.19 -33.72 -26.97
CA CYS A 251 1.05 -32.89 -27.36
C CYS A 251 -0.27 -33.64 -27.23
N ILE A 252 -1.26 -33.02 -26.58
CA ILE A 252 -2.62 -33.57 -26.49
C ILE A 252 -3.39 -33.24 -27.78
N HIS A 253 -4.15 -34.19 -28.31
CA HIS A 253 -5.17 -33.92 -29.32
C HIS A 253 -6.44 -33.38 -28.64
N CYS A 254 -6.46 -32.06 -28.48
CA CYS A 254 -7.48 -31.33 -27.73
C CYS A 254 -8.81 -31.25 -28.47
N LEU A 255 -9.90 -31.61 -27.77
CA LEU A 255 -11.26 -31.19 -28.10
C LEU A 255 -11.49 -29.74 -27.65
N HIS A 256 -11.00 -29.39 -26.45
CA HIS A 256 -10.98 -28.04 -25.93
C HIS A 256 -9.62 -27.68 -25.31
N GLY A 257 -9.28 -26.40 -25.37
CA GLY A 257 -8.06 -25.87 -24.77
C GLY A 257 -8.30 -24.46 -24.24
N GLY A 258 -7.60 -24.09 -23.17
CA GLY A 258 -7.84 -22.81 -22.52
C GLY A 258 -6.92 -22.50 -21.34
N VAL A 259 -7.31 -21.45 -20.61
CA VAL A 259 -6.68 -20.97 -19.38
C VAL A 259 -7.70 -20.93 -18.25
N ALA A 260 -7.29 -21.30 -17.04
CA ALA A 260 -8.11 -21.23 -15.83
C ALA A 260 -7.38 -20.40 -14.76
N MET A 261 -7.93 -19.24 -14.42
CA MET A 261 -7.45 -18.39 -13.34
C MET A 261 -8.27 -18.61 -12.07
N SER A 262 -7.57 -18.88 -10.97
CA SER A 262 -8.17 -19.03 -9.64
C SER A 262 -8.68 -17.73 -9.03
N PHE A 263 -8.14 -16.57 -9.42
CA PHE A 263 -8.60 -15.26 -8.96
C PHE A 263 -8.36 -14.25 -10.09
N GLN A 264 -9.28 -13.30 -10.26
CA GLN A 264 -9.07 -12.09 -11.09
C GLN A 264 -8.94 -10.81 -10.26
N SER A 265 -9.50 -10.78 -9.04
CA SER A 265 -9.38 -9.64 -8.13
C SER A 265 -9.11 -10.07 -6.68
N PHE A 266 -8.76 -9.12 -5.81
CA PHE A 266 -8.54 -9.40 -4.38
C PHE A 266 -9.79 -9.90 -3.62
N ASP A 267 -11.00 -9.60 -4.11
CA ASP A 267 -12.28 -9.99 -3.50
C ASP A 267 -12.95 -11.21 -4.20
N ASP A 268 -12.24 -11.86 -5.12
CA ASP A 268 -12.81 -12.91 -5.98
C ASP A 268 -13.08 -14.22 -5.21
N ASP A 269 -14.25 -14.81 -5.45
CA ASP A 269 -14.72 -16.09 -4.87
C ASP A 269 -15.16 -17.07 -5.98
N THR A 270 -14.56 -16.93 -7.17
CA THR A 270 -14.77 -17.79 -8.34
C THR A 270 -13.47 -18.47 -8.79
N VAL A 271 -13.58 -19.36 -9.78
CA VAL A 271 -12.50 -19.75 -10.69
C VAL A 271 -12.99 -19.42 -12.10
N ARG A 272 -12.31 -18.51 -12.81
CA ARG A 272 -12.66 -18.15 -14.18
C ARG A 272 -11.91 -19.04 -15.17
N VAL A 273 -12.65 -19.67 -16.07
CA VAL A 273 -12.15 -20.52 -17.16
C VAL A 273 -12.45 -19.84 -18.49
N GLU A 274 -11.43 -19.63 -19.31
CA GLU A 274 -11.54 -19.11 -20.68
C GLU A 274 -11.03 -20.18 -21.66
N TYR A 275 -11.88 -20.61 -22.60
CA TYR A 275 -11.59 -21.75 -23.48
C TYR A 275 -12.07 -21.54 -24.93
N THR A 276 -11.51 -22.36 -25.82
CA THR A 276 -11.87 -22.48 -27.23
C THR A 276 -11.91 -23.96 -27.65
N ARG A 277 -12.42 -24.23 -28.85
CA ARG A 277 -12.35 -25.56 -29.49
C ARG A 277 -10.92 -25.84 -29.96
N GLY A 278 -10.48 -27.08 -29.90
CA GLY A 278 -9.11 -27.43 -30.32
C GLY A 278 -8.05 -26.99 -29.31
N GLN A 279 -6.93 -26.46 -29.80
CA GLN A 279 -5.72 -26.19 -29.03
C GLN A 279 -5.77 -24.89 -28.21
N PRO A 280 -5.16 -24.87 -27.00
CA PRO A 280 -5.20 -23.71 -26.08
C PRO A 280 -4.65 -22.41 -26.67
N ARG A 281 -3.78 -22.50 -27.69
CA ARG A 281 -3.22 -21.35 -28.42
C ARG A 281 -4.27 -20.36 -28.90
N GLY A 282 -5.46 -20.83 -29.30
CA GLY A 282 -6.57 -19.97 -29.73
C GLY A 282 -7.19 -19.08 -28.62
N VAL A 283 -6.80 -19.28 -27.36
CA VAL A 283 -7.03 -18.37 -26.23
C VAL A 283 -5.73 -17.71 -25.79
N VAL A 284 -4.71 -18.52 -25.50
CA VAL A 284 -3.47 -18.09 -24.81
C VAL A 284 -2.71 -16.99 -25.58
N ALA A 285 -2.75 -17.00 -26.91
CA ALA A 285 -1.99 -16.06 -27.74
C ALA A 285 -2.57 -14.63 -27.78
N GLY A 286 -3.89 -14.43 -27.62
CA GLY A 286 -4.58 -13.13 -27.74
C GLY A 286 -4.62 -12.49 -29.15
N GLN A 287 -3.62 -12.76 -29.99
CA GLN A 287 -3.40 -12.19 -31.33
C GLN A 287 -4.57 -12.38 -32.33
N SER A 288 -5.39 -13.42 -32.16
CA SER A 288 -6.43 -13.80 -33.14
C SER A 288 -7.67 -12.90 -33.13
N GLY A 289 -7.79 -11.94 -32.20
CA GLY A 289 -8.99 -11.12 -32.02
C GLY A 289 -10.23 -11.90 -31.54
N ASN A 290 -10.04 -13.15 -31.10
CA ASN A 290 -11.10 -13.96 -30.51
C ASN A 290 -11.48 -13.43 -29.13
N ILE A 291 -12.77 -13.54 -28.80
CA ILE A 291 -13.26 -13.50 -27.41
C ILE A 291 -13.53 -14.96 -27.01
N PRO A 292 -12.83 -15.54 -26.02
CA PRO A 292 -13.02 -16.94 -25.64
C PRO A 292 -14.38 -17.20 -24.97
N HIS A 293 -14.84 -18.45 -24.96
CA HIS A 293 -15.96 -18.85 -24.10
C HIS A 293 -15.52 -18.73 -22.63
N ARG A 294 -16.33 -18.09 -21.78
CA ARG A 294 -15.99 -17.79 -20.37
C ARG A 294 -16.94 -18.54 -19.43
N ILE A 295 -16.39 -19.20 -18.41
CA ILE A 295 -17.15 -19.82 -17.31
C ILE A 295 -16.63 -19.30 -15.98
N ASP A 296 -17.50 -18.69 -15.19
CA ASP A 296 -17.20 -18.23 -13.83
C ASP A 296 -17.73 -19.27 -12.84
N ILE A 297 -16.83 -20.09 -12.28
CA ILE A 297 -17.16 -21.20 -11.40
C ILE A 297 -17.21 -20.69 -9.96
N PHE A 298 -18.39 -20.64 -9.33
CA PHE A 298 -18.51 -20.24 -7.94
C PHE A 298 -17.88 -21.28 -6.99
N ARG A 299 -17.25 -20.82 -5.91
CA ARG A 299 -16.58 -21.66 -4.89
C ARG A 299 -17.51 -22.16 -3.80
N LYS A 300 -18.67 -21.52 -3.60
CA LYS A 300 -19.71 -21.95 -2.66
C LYS A 300 -20.60 -23.02 -3.31
N GLU A 301 -20.98 -24.04 -2.54
CA GLU A 301 -21.85 -25.12 -3.01
C GLU A 301 -23.31 -24.64 -3.16
N GLY A 302 -23.94 -24.97 -4.29
CA GLY A 302 -25.30 -24.56 -4.66
C GLY A 302 -25.68 -25.12 -6.03
N ALA A 303 -26.97 -25.04 -6.39
CA ALA A 303 -27.49 -25.66 -7.62
C ALA A 303 -26.93 -25.00 -8.91
N ASP A 304 -26.81 -23.67 -8.92
CA ASP A 304 -26.28 -22.89 -10.04
C ASP A 304 -24.77 -22.62 -9.87
N SER A 305 -23.96 -23.68 -9.85
CA SER A 305 -22.57 -23.59 -9.34
C SER A 305 -21.57 -22.87 -10.27
N TYR A 306 -21.99 -22.40 -11.44
CA TYR A 306 -21.20 -21.57 -12.35
C TYR A 306 -22.08 -20.69 -13.26
N GLN A 307 -21.52 -19.63 -13.83
CA GLN A 307 -22.14 -18.81 -14.88
C GLN A 307 -21.37 -18.95 -16.20
N TYR A 308 -22.08 -19.24 -17.31
CA TYR A 308 -21.49 -19.32 -18.66
C TYR A 308 -21.77 -18.04 -19.46
N PHE A 309 -20.74 -17.57 -20.18
CA PHE A 309 -20.84 -16.50 -21.17
C PHE A 309 -20.30 -17.04 -22.52
N PRO A 310 -21.06 -16.93 -23.63
CA PRO A 310 -20.55 -17.25 -24.95
C PRO A 310 -19.46 -16.26 -25.36
N GLY A 311 -18.51 -16.74 -26.16
CA GLY A 311 -17.45 -15.93 -26.75
C GLY A 311 -17.65 -15.80 -28.26
N THR A 312 -16.90 -14.90 -28.87
CA THR A 312 -16.84 -14.71 -30.33
C THR A 312 -15.54 -15.30 -30.85
N ILE A 313 -15.58 -16.56 -31.26
CA ILE A 313 -14.45 -17.26 -31.86
C ILE A 313 -14.60 -17.17 -33.39
N SER A 314 -13.56 -16.67 -34.05
CA SER A 314 -13.49 -16.51 -35.51
C SER A 314 -12.64 -17.60 -36.17
N SER A 315 -11.73 -18.16 -35.40
CA SER A 315 -10.78 -19.18 -35.80
C SER A 315 -10.23 -19.91 -34.58
N HIS A 316 -9.89 -21.18 -34.77
CA HIS A 316 -9.28 -22.02 -33.74
C HIS A 316 -8.04 -22.74 -34.29
N TYR A 317 -7.32 -23.46 -33.42
CA TYR A 317 -6.10 -24.19 -33.80
C TYR A 317 -6.32 -25.69 -33.59
N ILE A 318 -5.90 -26.52 -34.55
CA ILE A 318 -5.90 -27.99 -34.41
C ILE A 318 -4.49 -28.55 -34.60
N LEU A 319 -4.18 -29.64 -33.89
CA LEU A 319 -2.94 -30.38 -34.09
C LEU A 319 -3.13 -31.37 -35.24
N ARG A 320 -2.52 -31.09 -36.38
CA ARG A 320 -2.64 -31.89 -37.62
C ARG A 320 -1.31 -32.56 -37.95
N LYS A 321 -1.36 -33.79 -38.47
CA LYS A 321 -0.22 -34.41 -39.14
C LYS A 321 -0.19 -34.01 -40.61
N ASN A 322 0.95 -33.48 -41.04
CA ASN A 322 1.26 -33.04 -42.40
C ASN A 322 2.41 -33.89 -42.97
N ASN A 323 2.92 -33.56 -44.16
CA ASN A 323 4.03 -34.29 -44.80
C ASN A 323 5.40 -34.08 -44.12
N ASN A 324 5.48 -33.14 -43.16
CA ASN A 324 6.69 -32.75 -42.45
C ASN A 324 6.51 -32.92 -40.92
N GLY A 325 5.78 -33.96 -40.51
CA GLY A 325 5.42 -34.25 -39.12
C GLY A 325 4.16 -33.56 -38.64
N TYR A 326 4.17 -33.06 -37.40
CA TYR A 326 2.99 -32.43 -36.80
C TYR A 326 3.15 -30.91 -36.72
N SER A 327 2.03 -30.20 -36.87
CA SER A 327 1.98 -28.77 -36.58
C SER A 327 0.59 -28.34 -36.10
N GLU A 328 0.55 -27.30 -35.26
CA GLU A 328 -0.68 -26.55 -35.07
C GLU A 328 -1.06 -25.87 -36.39
N THR A 329 -2.31 -26.05 -36.80
CA THR A 329 -2.89 -25.47 -38.02
C THR A 329 -4.06 -24.61 -37.60
N ARG A 330 -4.07 -23.33 -37.99
CA ARG A 330 -5.24 -22.45 -37.83
C ARG A 330 -6.35 -22.91 -38.77
N ILE A 331 -7.58 -22.93 -38.27
CA ILE A 331 -8.82 -23.20 -39.00
C ILE A 331 -9.73 -22.00 -38.76
N ASP A 332 -10.19 -21.34 -39.81
CA ASP A 332 -11.16 -20.25 -39.71
C ASP A 332 -12.58 -20.83 -39.68
N ASP A 333 -13.40 -20.42 -38.72
CA ASP A 333 -14.67 -21.09 -38.42
C ASP A 333 -15.75 -20.86 -39.50
N ALA A 334 -15.50 -19.95 -40.45
CA ALA A 334 -16.34 -19.76 -41.63
C ALA A 334 -16.27 -20.93 -42.63
N ASP A 335 -15.16 -21.68 -42.66
CA ASP A 335 -14.98 -22.87 -43.51
C ASP A 335 -15.42 -24.18 -42.81
N ALA A 336 -15.76 -24.12 -41.51
CA ALA A 336 -16.23 -25.27 -40.76
C ALA A 336 -17.68 -25.62 -41.18
N GLN A 337 -17.86 -26.75 -41.87
CA GLN A 337 -19.19 -27.19 -42.30
C GLN A 337 -20.15 -27.34 -41.12
N SER A 338 -21.25 -26.61 -41.18
CA SER A 338 -22.17 -26.38 -40.08
C SER A 338 -22.98 -27.62 -39.69
N ASN A 339 -22.50 -28.36 -38.69
CA ASN A 339 -23.29 -29.32 -37.90
C ASN A 339 -22.74 -29.58 -36.48
N ASP A 340 -21.47 -29.25 -36.18
CA ASP A 340 -20.92 -29.46 -34.83
C ASP A 340 -21.33 -28.33 -33.88
N VAL A 341 -22.38 -28.60 -33.10
CA VAL A 341 -22.94 -27.76 -32.03
C VAL A 341 -21.83 -27.22 -31.11
N GLU A 342 -22.05 -26.06 -30.49
CA GLU A 342 -21.18 -25.58 -29.40
C GLU A 342 -21.10 -26.62 -28.26
N GLN A 343 -20.04 -27.42 -28.26
CA GLN A 343 -19.78 -28.42 -27.22
C GLN A 343 -19.29 -27.72 -25.94
N LYS A 344 -20.21 -27.07 -25.22
CA LYS A 344 -19.92 -26.45 -23.92
C LYS A 344 -19.28 -27.50 -23.00
N LEU A 345 -18.32 -27.06 -22.17
CA LEU A 345 -17.72 -27.95 -21.16
C LEU A 345 -18.84 -28.58 -20.31
N THR A 346 -18.76 -29.90 -20.13
CA THR A 346 -19.72 -30.65 -19.33
C THR A 346 -19.53 -30.39 -17.83
N ASP A 347 -20.57 -30.63 -17.02
CA ASP A 347 -20.49 -30.47 -15.57
C ASP A 347 -19.31 -31.25 -14.94
N GLY A 348 -18.97 -32.42 -15.48
CA GLY A 348 -17.81 -33.21 -15.08
C GLY A 348 -16.48 -32.49 -15.38
N MET A 349 -16.31 -31.95 -16.59
CA MET A 349 -15.13 -31.17 -16.97
C MET A 349 -14.98 -29.91 -16.10
N ILE A 350 -16.09 -29.24 -15.78
CA ILE A 350 -16.12 -28.04 -14.93
C ILE A 350 -15.77 -28.42 -13.47
N ALA A 351 -16.27 -29.55 -12.97
CA ALA A 351 -15.92 -30.07 -11.65
C ALA A 351 -14.44 -30.48 -11.54
N ASP A 352 -13.90 -31.15 -12.57
CA ASP A 352 -12.48 -31.52 -12.64
C ASP A 352 -11.59 -30.28 -12.69
N LEU A 353 -11.93 -29.26 -13.48
CA LEU A 353 -11.23 -27.97 -13.50
C LEU A 353 -11.25 -27.29 -12.13
N ARG A 354 -12.43 -27.19 -11.48
CA ARG A 354 -12.55 -26.68 -10.10
C ARG A 354 -11.64 -27.46 -9.14
N ALA A 355 -11.63 -28.79 -9.21
CA ALA A 355 -10.83 -29.64 -8.34
C ALA A 355 -9.31 -29.50 -8.58
N MET A 356 -8.87 -29.43 -9.84
CA MET A 356 -7.45 -29.29 -10.20
C MET A 356 -6.91 -27.91 -9.83
N VAL A 357 -7.63 -26.83 -10.14
CA VAL A 357 -7.24 -25.46 -9.73
C VAL A 357 -7.18 -25.35 -8.20
N THR A 358 -8.17 -25.89 -7.49
CA THR A 358 -8.18 -25.92 -6.01
C THR A 358 -7.03 -26.76 -5.43
N LYS A 359 -6.55 -27.80 -6.14
CA LYS A 359 -5.38 -28.60 -5.75
C LYS A 359 -4.05 -27.87 -6.04
N LEU A 360 -4.00 -27.06 -7.09
CA LEU A 360 -2.86 -26.19 -7.41
C LEU A 360 -2.71 -25.02 -6.41
N GLU A 361 -3.81 -24.40 -5.98
CA GLU A 361 -3.81 -23.43 -4.87
C GLU A 361 -3.15 -24.01 -3.60
N LYS A 362 -3.43 -25.28 -3.26
CA LYS A 362 -2.84 -25.97 -2.09
C LYS A 362 -1.35 -26.27 -2.27
N LEU A 363 -0.89 -26.43 -3.51
CA LEU A 363 0.49 -26.77 -3.86
C LEU A 363 1.39 -25.52 -3.93
N LEU A 364 0.86 -24.40 -4.42
CA LEU A 364 1.62 -23.14 -4.58
C LEU A 364 1.32 -22.09 -3.50
N LEU A 365 0.25 -22.27 -2.72
CA LEU A 365 -0.21 -21.39 -1.65
C LEU A 365 -0.34 -19.93 -2.09
N CYS A 366 -0.90 -19.74 -3.28
CA CYS A 366 -1.16 -18.47 -3.91
C CYS A 366 -2.28 -18.66 -4.94
N PRO A 367 -2.85 -17.58 -5.49
CA PRO A 367 -3.59 -17.64 -6.74
C PRO A 367 -2.70 -18.21 -7.85
N VAL A 368 -3.26 -19.11 -8.63
CA VAL A 368 -2.67 -19.74 -9.82
C VAL A 368 -3.40 -19.36 -11.11
N ASP A 369 -2.62 -19.33 -12.18
CA ASP A 369 -3.04 -19.29 -13.59
C ASP A 369 -2.56 -20.60 -14.26
N VAL A 370 -3.41 -21.22 -15.07
CA VAL A 370 -3.29 -22.65 -15.47
C VAL A 370 -3.67 -22.84 -16.93
N GLU A 371 -2.71 -23.22 -17.78
CA GLU A 371 -3.00 -23.69 -19.15
C GLU A 371 -3.47 -25.14 -19.10
N PHE A 372 -4.59 -25.45 -19.77
CA PHE A 372 -5.17 -26.79 -19.76
C PHE A 372 -5.65 -27.26 -21.15
N ALA A 373 -5.70 -28.58 -21.30
CA ALA A 373 -6.25 -29.29 -22.45
C ALA A 373 -7.30 -30.30 -21.98
N ILE A 374 -8.36 -30.47 -22.77
CA ILE A 374 -9.35 -31.55 -22.64
C ILE A 374 -9.36 -32.30 -23.97
N ASP A 375 -9.09 -33.60 -23.96
CA ASP A 375 -9.04 -34.40 -25.18
C ASP A 375 -10.42 -34.88 -25.67
N HIS A 376 -10.45 -35.58 -26.81
CA HIS A 376 -11.67 -36.17 -27.37
C HIS A 376 -12.25 -37.34 -26.55
N GLN A 377 -11.57 -37.81 -25.49
CA GLN A 377 -12.13 -38.72 -24.49
C GLN A 377 -12.66 -37.96 -23.24
N GLY A 378 -12.60 -36.63 -23.25
CA GLY A 378 -13.02 -35.76 -22.15
C GLY A 378 -12.04 -35.69 -20.97
N ARG A 379 -10.81 -36.21 -21.12
CA ARG A 379 -9.81 -36.23 -20.04
C ARG A 379 -9.11 -34.88 -19.94
N LEU A 380 -9.06 -34.32 -18.73
CA LEU A 380 -8.36 -33.09 -18.42
C LEU A 380 -6.85 -33.32 -18.23
N PHE A 381 -6.03 -32.46 -18.86
CA PHE A 381 -4.58 -32.39 -18.70
C PHE A 381 -4.16 -30.94 -18.39
N LEU A 382 -3.24 -30.79 -17.45
CA LEU A 382 -2.63 -29.50 -17.09
C LEU A 382 -1.32 -29.36 -17.86
N LEU A 383 -1.21 -28.32 -18.68
CA LEU A 383 -0.05 -28.10 -19.56
C LEU A 383 1.00 -27.22 -18.89
N GLN A 384 0.56 -26.20 -18.14
CA GLN A 384 1.41 -25.29 -17.38
C GLN A 384 0.64 -24.73 -16.18
N VAL A 385 1.36 -24.39 -15.11
CA VAL A 385 0.83 -23.59 -14.00
C VAL A 385 1.85 -22.54 -13.60
N ARG A 386 1.39 -21.34 -13.27
CA ARG A 386 2.19 -20.27 -12.67
C ARG A 386 1.43 -19.54 -11.57
N PRO A 387 2.11 -18.84 -10.66
CA PRO A 387 1.49 -17.87 -9.77
C PRO A 387 0.85 -16.74 -10.58
N VAL A 388 -0.33 -16.24 -10.16
CA VAL A 388 -0.86 -14.99 -10.72
C VAL A 388 0.04 -13.84 -10.28
N THR A 389 0.54 -13.05 -11.23
CA THR A 389 1.52 -11.99 -10.95
C THR A 389 0.88 -10.71 -10.44
N ARG A 390 -0.33 -10.37 -10.90
CA ARG A 390 -1.15 -9.24 -10.44
C ARG A 390 -2.64 -9.55 -10.53
N LEU A 391 -3.40 -8.97 -9.61
CA LEU A 391 -4.86 -9.01 -9.53
C LEU A 391 -5.42 -7.60 -9.56
N SER A 392 -6.65 -7.46 -10.05
CA SER A 392 -7.41 -6.22 -10.02
C SER A 392 -8.02 -5.97 -8.63
N GLY A 393 -8.60 -4.78 -8.43
CA GLY A 393 -9.16 -4.31 -7.17
C GLY A 393 -8.15 -3.63 -6.25
N GLY A 394 -6.97 -3.22 -6.76
CA GLY A 394 -5.99 -2.46 -5.98
C GLY A 394 -6.21 -0.94 -6.04
N LEU A 395 -6.97 -0.47 -7.04
CA LEU A 395 -7.27 0.93 -7.29
C LEU A 395 -8.78 1.17 -7.13
N ASP A 396 -9.18 1.95 -6.12
CA ASP A 396 -10.58 2.35 -5.90
C ASP A 396 -10.68 3.87 -5.74
N PHE A 397 -11.64 4.45 -6.44
CA PHE A 397 -11.94 5.87 -6.45
C PHE A 397 -13.27 6.11 -5.74
N ALA A 398 -13.28 6.99 -4.74
CA ALA A 398 -14.47 7.43 -3.99
C ALA A 398 -15.34 8.43 -4.80
N MET A 399 -15.62 8.07 -6.04
CA MET A 399 -16.50 8.74 -6.99
C MET A 399 -17.18 7.70 -7.90
N PRO A 400 -18.37 7.98 -8.45
CA PRO A 400 -18.95 7.12 -9.48
C PRO A 400 -18.18 7.25 -10.81
N ILE A 401 -18.45 6.34 -11.74
CA ILE A 401 -18.16 6.55 -13.16
C ILE A 401 -18.88 7.85 -13.61
N PRO A 402 -18.24 8.75 -14.37
CA PRO A 402 -18.88 9.97 -14.86
C PRO A 402 -20.11 9.68 -15.74
N GLU A 403 -21.08 10.60 -15.75
CA GLU A 403 -22.26 10.49 -16.62
C GLU A 403 -21.94 10.84 -18.09
N GLU A 404 -20.92 11.69 -18.32
CA GLU A 404 -20.48 12.11 -19.65
C GLU A 404 -19.19 11.35 -20.08
N THR A 405 -19.35 10.10 -20.51
CA THR A 405 -18.25 9.27 -21.06
C THR A 405 -18.30 9.19 -22.58
N LEU A 406 -17.13 9.14 -23.23
CA LEU A 406 -16.99 8.82 -24.66
C LEU A 406 -17.28 7.34 -24.95
N ALA A 407 -16.90 6.44 -24.04
CA ALA A 407 -17.27 5.02 -24.04
C ALA A 407 -17.09 4.40 -22.64
N ILE A 408 -17.77 3.27 -22.41
CA ILE A 408 -17.65 2.40 -21.23
C ILE A 408 -17.38 0.97 -21.75
N GLY A 409 -16.55 0.20 -21.03
CA GLY A 409 -16.14 -1.15 -21.44
C GLY A 409 -15.80 -2.07 -20.25
N GLU A 410 -15.28 -3.26 -20.53
CA GLU A 410 -14.71 -4.16 -19.51
C GLU A 410 -13.21 -3.88 -19.32
N GLY A 411 -12.76 -3.68 -18.08
CA GLY A 411 -11.37 -3.39 -17.74
C GLY A 411 -10.54 -4.67 -17.61
N VAL A 412 -9.48 -4.80 -18.41
CA VAL A 412 -8.56 -5.95 -18.40
C VAL A 412 -7.34 -5.69 -17.51
N SER A 413 -6.83 -4.46 -17.52
CA SER A 413 -5.64 -4.05 -16.74
C SER A 413 -5.92 -2.71 -16.06
N GLU A 414 -5.81 -2.68 -14.73
CA GLU A 414 -6.10 -1.50 -13.91
C GLU A 414 -5.06 -0.39 -14.08
N GLY A 415 -5.54 0.85 -14.02
CA GLY A 415 -4.74 2.05 -14.15
C GLY A 415 -5.59 3.24 -14.62
N TYR A 416 -4.93 4.37 -14.80
CA TYR A 416 -5.49 5.51 -15.54
C TYR A 416 -4.36 6.23 -16.28
N CYS A 417 -4.70 6.85 -17.40
CA CYS A 417 -3.77 7.63 -18.21
C CYS A 417 -4.54 8.70 -18.99
N THR A 418 -3.96 9.89 -19.09
CA THR A 418 -4.44 10.95 -19.99
C THR A 418 -3.46 11.08 -21.15
N GLY A 419 -4.00 11.19 -22.37
CA GLY A 419 -3.22 11.42 -23.57
C GLY A 419 -4.10 11.57 -24.82
N PRO A 420 -3.50 11.83 -25.98
CA PRO A 420 -4.22 11.84 -27.24
C PRO A 420 -4.65 10.42 -27.61
N LEU A 421 -5.89 10.25 -28.08
CA LEU A 421 -6.33 9.01 -28.72
C LEU A 421 -5.58 8.83 -30.05
N TRP A 422 -4.97 7.67 -30.25
CA TRP A 422 -4.14 7.37 -31.42
C TRP A 422 -4.55 6.02 -32.02
N LEU A 423 -5.00 6.03 -33.28
CA LEU A 423 -5.35 4.81 -34.02
C LEU A 423 -4.06 4.04 -34.37
N ALA A 424 -4.05 2.74 -34.06
CA ALA A 424 -2.85 1.92 -34.17
C ALA A 424 -2.64 1.38 -35.59
N GLU A 425 -1.66 1.95 -36.29
CA GLU A 425 -1.16 1.46 -37.58
C GLU A 425 0.36 1.21 -37.48
N GLU A 426 0.82 0.03 -37.92
CA GLU A 426 2.22 -0.41 -37.83
C GLU A 426 3.17 0.56 -38.56
N SER A 427 2.80 0.96 -39.78
CA SER A 427 3.49 1.98 -40.58
C SER A 427 3.61 3.35 -39.89
N ALA A 428 2.75 3.62 -38.91
CA ALA A 428 2.72 4.87 -38.16
C ALA A 428 3.33 4.75 -36.75
N ALA A 429 3.76 3.57 -36.30
CA ALA A 429 4.26 3.32 -34.94
C ALA A 429 5.41 4.27 -34.53
N GLY A 430 6.26 4.67 -35.48
CA GLY A 430 7.30 5.69 -35.26
C GLY A 430 6.76 7.07 -34.87
N SER A 431 5.56 7.44 -35.32
CA SER A 431 4.95 8.79 -35.14
C SER A 431 4.07 8.96 -33.89
N MET A 432 3.76 7.88 -33.16
CA MET A 432 2.86 7.91 -31.99
C MET A 432 3.30 8.97 -30.94
N PRO A 433 2.39 9.83 -30.44
CA PRO A 433 2.70 10.75 -29.35
C PRO A 433 3.09 10.01 -28.05
N GLU A 434 3.95 10.63 -27.23
CA GLU A 434 4.22 10.11 -25.89
C GLU A 434 2.99 10.25 -25.00
N GLY A 435 2.68 9.21 -24.23
CA GLY A 435 1.47 9.11 -23.40
C GLY A 435 0.18 8.77 -24.17
N ALA A 436 0.24 8.51 -25.48
CA ALA A 436 -0.94 8.24 -26.29
C ALA A 436 -1.80 7.06 -25.79
N ILE A 437 -3.12 7.20 -25.92
CA ILE A 437 -4.08 6.11 -25.68
C ILE A 437 -4.26 5.38 -27.02
N VAL A 438 -3.71 4.17 -27.10
CA VAL A 438 -3.64 3.37 -28.32
C VAL A 438 -5.00 2.70 -28.58
N VAL A 439 -5.61 3.00 -29.72
CA VAL A 439 -6.91 2.48 -30.16
C VAL A 439 -6.66 1.45 -31.26
N ALA A 440 -6.98 0.18 -31.02
CA ALA A 440 -6.71 -0.93 -31.95
C ALA A 440 -7.83 -1.98 -31.96
N ARG A 441 -8.12 -2.65 -33.08
CA ARG A 441 -9.23 -3.64 -33.08
C ARG A 441 -8.94 -4.85 -32.17
N HIS A 442 -7.69 -5.29 -32.16
CA HIS A 442 -7.06 -6.22 -31.21
C HIS A 442 -5.58 -5.82 -31.08
N ALA A 443 -4.87 -6.34 -30.08
CA ALA A 443 -3.42 -6.13 -29.98
C ALA A 443 -2.65 -7.00 -30.98
N GLN A 444 -1.49 -6.52 -31.43
CA GLN A 444 -0.60 -7.18 -32.38
C GLN A 444 0.84 -7.12 -31.86
N ASP A 445 1.73 -8.01 -32.33
CA ASP A 445 3.04 -8.24 -31.70
C ASP A 445 3.93 -6.98 -31.64
N TRP A 446 3.94 -6.14 -32.68
CA TRP A 446 4.66 -4.87 -32.69
C TRP A 446 4.17 -3.87 -31.61
N MET A 447 2.91 -3.99 -31.17
CA MET A 447 2.35 -3.19 -30.07
C MET A 447 2.84 -3.67 -28.69
N LEU A 448 3.44 -4.87 -28.61
CA LEU A 448 3.97 -5.47 -27.38
C LEU A 448 5.48 -5.22 -27.22
N GLU A 449 6.12 -4.57 -28.20
CA GLU A 449 7.55 -4.24 -28.14
C GLU A 449 7.86 -3.26 -26.99
N PRO A 450 8.97 -3.43 -26.24
CA PRO A 450 9.32 -2.55 -25.13
C PRO A 450 9.41 -1.06 -25.51
N GLY A 451 9.89 -0.75 -26.71
CA GLY A 451 9.99 0.63 -27.21
C GLY A 451 8.63 1.28 -27.50
N PHE A 452 7.67 0.51 -27.99
CA PHE A 452 6.30 0.97 -28.23
C PHE A 452 5.53 1.10 -26.90
N LEU A 453 5.56 0.05 -26.08
CA LEU A 453 4.92 0.03 -24.75
C LEU A 453 5.42 1.17 -23.86
N LYS A 454 6.71 1.53 -23.91
CA LYS A 454 7.25 2.66 -23.14
C LYS A 454 6.56 3.98 -23.46
N ARG A 455 6.24 4.23 -24.74
CA ARG A 455 5.60 5.47 -25.23
C ARG A 455 4.08 5.49 -25.03
N ALA A 456 3.40 4.34 -25.14
CA ALA A 456 1.95 4.24 -24.95
C ALA A 456 1.55 4.57 -23.51
N GLY A 457 0.53 5.41 -23.31
CA GLY A 457 -0.06 5.68 -21.99
C GLY A 457 -0.99 4.55 -21.53
N GLY A 458 -1.80 4.04 -22.45
CA GLY A 458 -2.75 2.94 -22.23
C GLY A 458 -3.38 2.48 -23.55
N PHE A 459 -4.29 1.52 -23.47
CA PHE A 459 -4.84 0.79 -24.62
C PHE A 459 -6.37 0.66 -24.53
N VAL A 460 -7.03 0.81 -25.67
CA VAL A 460 -8.45 0.51 -25.87
C VAL A 460 -8.57 -0.42 -27.07
N THR A 461 -9.13 -1.61 -26.88
CA THR A 461 -9.36 -2.55 -28.00
C THR A 461 -10.83 -2.93 -28.18
N ALA A 462 -11.21 -3.29 -29.40
CA ALA A 462 -12.55 -3.82 -29.66
C ALA A 462 -12.69 -5.25 -29.10
N THR A 463 -11.62 -6.04 -29.21
CA THR A 463 -11.57 -7.47 -28.89
C THR A 463 -10.27 -7.86 -28.18
N GLY A 464 -10.29 -9.00 -27.49
CA GLY A 464 -9.18 -9.58 -26.72
C GLY A 464 -9.69 -10.51 -25.62
N GLY A 465 -8.79 -11.30 -25.00
CA GLY A 465 -9.08 -12.07 -23.80
C GLY A 465 -8.78 -11.30 -22.50
N PHE A 466 -9.17 -11.85 -21.35
CA PHE A 466 -8.81 -11.28 -20.04
C PHE A 466 -7.53 -11.91 -19.47
N ASN A 467 -7.18 -13.11 -19.92
CA ASN A 467 -6.12 -13.94 -19.35
C ASN A 467 -5.10 -14.43 -20.40
N ASP A 468 -5.12 -13.84 -21.60
CA ASP A 468 -4.14 -14.11 -22.65
C ASP A 468 -2.78 -13.43 -22.39
N HIS A 469 -1.79 -13.69 -23.25
CA HIS A 469 -0.46 -13.08 -23.15
C HIS A 469 -0.47 -11.55 -23.20
N VAL A 470 -1.38 -10.93 -23.96
CA VAL A 470 -1.51 -9.46 -24.05
C VAL A 470 -2.01 -8.91 -22.72
N ALA A 471 -3.10 -9.46 -22.21
CA ALA A 471 -3.70 -9.06 -20.94
C ALA A 471 -2.72 -9.19 -19.78
N ILE A 472 -1.96 -10.30 -19.72
CA ILE A 472 -0.94 -10.52 -18.69
C ILE A 472 0.23 -9.54 -18.85
N LEU A 473 0.71 -9.29 -20.07
CA LEU A 473 1.78 -8.32 -20.31
C LEU A 473 1.34 -6.89 -19.93
N MET A 474 0.14 -6.45 -20.31
CA MET A 474 -0.37 -5.12 -19.93
C MET A 474 -0.52 -4.98 -18.41
N LYS A 475 -1.06 -6.02 -17.73
CA LYS A 475 -1.09 -6.12 -16.26
C LYS A 475 0.32 -5.97 -15.68
N GLN A 476 1.33 -6.67 -16.21
CA GLN A 476 2.73 -6.59 -15.75
C GLN A 476 3.39 -5.22 -16.03
N GLN A 477 3.08 -4.58 -17.16
CA GLN A 477 3.68 -3.30 -17.58
C GLN A 477 2.96 -2.07 -16.99
N ARG A 478 1.92 -2.27 -16.15
CA ARG A 478 1.07 -1.20 -15.59
C ARG A 478 0.41 -0.34 -16.68
N LYS A 479 0.10 -0.94 -17.83
CA LYS A 479 -0.60 -0.26 -18.92
C LYS A 479 -2.09 -0.53 -18.78
N THR A 480 -2.86 0.54 -18.65
CA THR A 480 -4.33 0.51 -18.60
C THR A 480 -4.86 -0.14 -19.88
N LEU A 481 -5.74 -1.14 -19.79
CA LEU A 481 -6.35 -1.79 -20.96
C LEU A 481 -7.86 -1.98 -20.74
N MET A 482 -8.65 -1.47 -21.69
CA MET A 482 -10.11 -1.63 -21.75
C MET A 482 -10.54 -2.34 -23.04
N LEU A 483 -11.45 -3.31 -22.92
CA LEU A 483 -12.23 -3.81 -24.06
C LEU A 483 -13.48 -2.94 -24.24
N ALA A 484 -13.55 -2.20 -25.35
CA ALA A 484 -14.68 -1.33 -25.67
C ALA A 484 -15.86 -2.07 -26.34
N GLY A 485 -15.62 -3.26 -26.93
CA GLY A 485 -16.65 -4.02 -27.65
C GLY A 485 -17.39 -3.17 -28.68
N ASP A 486 -18.72 -3.19 -28.63
CA ASP A 486 -19.61 -2.42 -29.51
C ASP A 486 -19.39 -0.89 -29.44
N GLN A 487 -18.79 -0.37 -28.37
CA GLN A 487 -18.49 1.06 -28.22
C GLN A 487 -17.18 1.49 -28.92
N PHE A 488 -16.42 0.57 -29.52
CA PHE A 488 -15.12 0.85 -30.11
C PHE A 488 -15.15 1.93 -31.22
N GLU A 489 -16.18 1.91 -32.07
CA GLU A 489 -16.33 2.88 -33.16
C GLU A 489 -16.57 4.32 -32.62
N ALA A 490 -17.21 4.45 -31.44
CA ALA A 490 -17.40 5.74 -30.78
C ALA A 490 -16.07 6.32 -30.25
N VAL A 491 -15.14 5.46 -29.81
CA VAL A 491 -13.77 5.87 -29.44
C VAL A 491 -12.95 6.25 -30.68
N THR A 492 -13.05 5.45 -31.74
CA THR A 492 -12.34 5.69 -33.01
C THR A 492 -12.77 7.03 -33.65
N ALA A 493 -14.03 7.43 -33.51
CA ALA A 493 -14.54 8.74 -33.95
C ALA A 493 -13.92 9.95 -33.21
N GLN A 494 -13.19 9.77 -32.11
CA GLN A 494 -12.54 10.84 -31.34
C GLN A 494 -10.99 10.81 -31.43
N VAL A 495 -10.42 10.00 -32.34
CA VAL A 495 -8.95 9.92 -32.54
C VAL A 495 -8.36 11.31 -32.83
N GLY A 496 -7.21 11.58 -32.22
CA GLY A 496 -6.53 12.88 -32.19
C GLY A 496 -6.90 13.77 -31.00
N GLN A 497 -8.03 13.52 -30.31
CA GLN A 497 -8.42 14.31 -29.13
C GLN A 497 -7.73 13.83 -27.85
N GLN A 498 -7.51 14.75 -26.91
CA GLN A 498 -7.09 14.45 -25.54
C GLN A 498 -8.23 13.80 -24.76
N ALA A 499 -7.92 12.70 -24.08
CA ALA A 499 -8.87 11.95 -23.26
C ALA A 499 -8.17 11.32 -22.04
N THR A 500 -8.95 11.00 -21.01
CA THR A 500 -8.52 10.12 -19.91
C THR A 500 -9.18 8.75 -20.07
N LEU A 501 -8.36 7.71 -20.14
CA LEU A 501 -8.78 6.31 -19.97
C LEU A 501 -8.58 5.92 -18.49
N ALA A 502 -9.57 5.28 -17.88
CA ALA A 502 -9.46 4.76 -16.52
C ALA A 502 -10.11 3.37 -16.40
N CYS A 503 -9.40 2.44 -15.75
CA CYS A 503 -9.86 1.07 -15.42
C CYS A 503 -9.56 0.83 -13.93
N ALA A 504 -10.59 0.75 -13.11
CA ALA A 504 -10.45 0.71 -11.64
C ALA A 504 -11.76 0.27 -10.97
N ARG A 505 -11.83 0.40 -9.65
CA ARG A 505 -13.10 0.47 -8.92
C ARG A 505 -13.55 1.92 -8.75
N PHE A 506 -14.86 2.12 -8.79
CA PHE A 506 -15.54 3.40 -8.66
C PHE A 506 -16.69 3.21 -7.66
N ASN A 507 -16.59 3.84 -6.50
CA ASN A 507 -17.40 3.54 -5.31
C ASN A 507 -17.46 2.02 -5.02
N GLY A 508 -16.30 1.33 -5.06
CA GLY A 508 -16.21 -0.10 -4.75
C GLY A 508 -16.71 -1.05 -5.85
N LYS A 509 -17.18 -0.56 -7.00
CA LYS A 509 -17.60 -1.40 -8.15
C LYS A 509 -16.57 -1.34 -9.29
N PRO A 510 -16.15 -2.45 -9.90
CA PRO A 510 -15.31 -2.44 -11.10
C PRO A 510 -15.94 -1.63 -12.24
N GLY A 511 -15.11 -0.91 -13.00
CA GLY A 511 -15.52 -0.20 -14.19
C GLY A 511 -14.33 0.24 -15.05
N ALA A 512 -14.57 0.35 -16.35
CA ALA A 512 -13.63 0.94 -17.29
C ALA A 512 -14.36 1.95 -18.20
N PHE A 513 -13.78 3.12 -18.37
CA PHE A 513 -14.34 4.18 -19.21
C PHE A 513 -13.27 5.07 -19.82
N ILE A 514 -13.69 5.83 -20.83
CA ILE A 514 -12.93 6.93 -21.40
C ILE A 514 -13.76 8.22 -21.45
N VAL A 515 -13.13 9.35 -21.11
CA VAL A 515 -13.72 10.70 -21.05
C VAL A 515 -12.86 11.69 -21.82
N ALA A 516 -13.46 12.75 -22.37
CA ALA A 516 -12.71 13.82 -23.06
C ALA A 516 -11.97 14.74 -22.07
N GLY A 517 -10.80 15.24 -22.47
CA GLY A 517 -9.94 16.10 -21.65
C GLY A 517 -9.13 15.33 -20.60
N ASP A 518 -8.62 16.05 -19.60
CA ASP A 518 -7.87 15.46 -18.46
C ASP A 518 -8.73 15.40 -17.19
N MET A 519 -8.85 14.20 -16.63
CA MET A 519 -9.46 13.94 -15.32
C MET A 519 -8.47 13.42 -14.26
N THR A 520 -7.16 13.37 -14.53
CA THR A 520 -6.11 12.92 -13.61
C THR A 520 -6.25 13.57 -12.22
N GLY A 521 -6.40 14.90 -12.16
CA GLY A 521 -6.53 15.62 -10.88
C GLY A 521 -7.73 15.19 -10.03
N LYS A 522 -8.86 14.86 -10.66
CA LYS A 522 -10.06 14.35 -9.96
C LYS A 522 -9.87 12.90 -9.50
N LEU A 523 -9.30 12.06 -10.36
CA LEU A 523 -9.00 10.66 -10.00
C LEU A 523 -8.04 10.63 -8.80
N VAL A 524 -6.97 11.43 -8.80
CA VAL A 524 -6.03 11.52 -7.68
C VAL A 524 -6.69 12.07 -6.40
N SER A 525 -7.60 13.06 -6.48
CA SER A 525 -8.27 13.60 -5.29
C SER A 525 -9.33 12.67 -4.69
N HIS A 526 -9.92 11.77 -5.48
CA HIS A 526 -10.87 10.75 -5.03
C HIS A 526 -10.24 9.37 -4.77
N GLY A 527 -8.97 9.16 -5.11
CA GLY A 527 -8.33 7.84 -5.11
C GLY A 527 -7.80 7.39 -3.75
N SER A 528 -8.17 6.19 -3.33
CA SER A 528 -7.39 5.43 -2.35
C SER A 528 -6.33 4.62 -3.08
N LEU A 529 -5.11 5.17 -3.18
CA LEU A 529 -4.00 4.55 -3.89
C LEU A 529 -3.40 3.36 -3.11
N SER A 530 -4.14 2.26 -2.96
CA SER A 530 -3.65 0.97 -2.42
C SER A 530 -2.78 0.21 -3.44
N SER A 531 -1.87 0.96 -4.09
CA SER A 531 -1.27 0.67 -5.39
C SER A 531 -0.86 -0.80 -5.56
N ALA A 532 -1.38 -1.43 -6.61
CA ALA A 532 -1.27 -2.88 -6.81
C ALA A 532 0.19 -3.37 -6.95
N VAL A 533 1.13 -2.45 -7.24
CA VAL A 533 2.54 -2.60 -6.87
C VAL A 533 3.12 -1.25 -6.39
N ALA A 534 2.97 -0.95 -5.11
CA ALA A 534 4.15 -0.56 -4.35
C ALA A 534 4.90 -1.83 -3.94
N ASP A 535 6.22 -1.76 -3.81
CA ASP A 535 6.91 -2.70 -2.94
C ASP A 535 6.33 -2.57 -1.53
N LEU A 536 6.13 -3.69 -0.82
CA LEU A 536 5.92 -3.64 0.63
C LEU A 536 7.08 -2.81 1.22
N PRO A 537 6.81 -1.70 1.93
CA PRO A 537 7.88 -0.82 2.37
C PRO A 537 8.92 -1.60 3.18
N SER A 538 10.19 -1.24 3.05
CA SER A 538 11.22 -1.71 3.97
C SER A 538 10.88 -1.16 5.35
N ALA A 539 10.74 -2.04 6.35
CA ALA A 539 10.20 -1.73 7.66
C ALA A 539 11.22 -0.95 8.53
N ASN A 540 11.49 0.28 8.13
CA ASN A 540 12.62 1.11 8.58
C ASN A 540 12.39 1.77 9.94
N ALA A 541 11.14 1.79 10.44
CA ALA A 541 10.75 2.41 11.71
C ALA A 541 10.46 1.40 12.84
N VAL A 542 10.71 0.09 12.65
CA VAL A 542 10.38 -0.95 13.63
C VAL A 542 11.33 -0.92 14.83
N PRO A 543 10.84 -0.71 16.07
CA PRO A 543 11.67 -0.70 17.28
C PRO A 543 12.51 -1.97 17.45
N SER A 544 13.72 -1.83 18.02
CA SER A 544 14.59 -2.96 18.28
C SER A 544 14.18 -3.77 19.52
N TRP A 545 14.77 -4.95 19.66
CA TRP A 545 14.63 -5.80 20.85
C TRP A 545 15.17 -5.15 22.14
N ASP A 546 16.02 -4.14 22.02
CA ASP A 546 16.59 -3.39 23.15
C ASP A 546 15.73 -2.18 23.52
N ASP A 547 15.16 -1.47 22.54
CA ASP A 547 14.20 -0.38 22.78
C ASP A 547 12.94 -0.87 23.50
N LEU A 548 12.53 -2.11 23.24
CA LEU A 548 11.37 -2.76 23.87
C LEU A 548 11.69 -3.47 25.18
N SER A 549 12.93 -3.39 25.68
CA SER A 549 13.34 -4.08 26.90
C SER A 549 12.89 -3.34 28.17
N PHE A 550 12.54 -4.12 29.20
CA PHE A 550 12.28 -3.64 30.56
C PHE A 550 13.45 -4.02 31.48
N SER A 551 13.79 -3.11 32.39
CA SER A 551 14.69 -3.33 33.51
C SER A 551 14.08 -2.67 34.75
N GLU A 552 14.07 -3.37 35.88
CA GLU A 552 13.51 -2.88 37.15
C GLU A 552 14.21 -1.58 37.62
N ASP A 553 15.49 -1.39 37.24
CA ASP A 553 16.25 -0.18 37.54
C ASP A 553 15.71 1.09 36.88
N ALA A 554 15.00 0.98 35.75
CA ALA A 554 14.34 2.12 35.11
C ALA A 554 13.14 2.65 35.92
N LEU A 555 12.60 1.84 36.84
CA LEU A 555 11.33 2.06 37.52
C LEU A 555 11.47 2.28 39.03
N ARG A 556 12.64 2.78 39.46
CA ARG A 556 12.92 3.20 40.84
C ARG A 556 12.20 4.50 41.26
N GLN A 557 11.72 5.29 40.30
CA GLN A 557 11.01 6.56 40.54
C GLN A 557 9.67 6.64 39.79
N VAL A 558 8.70 7.36 40.36
CA VAL A 558 7.38 7.59 39.72
C VAL A 558 7.53 8.37 38.41
N ALA A 559 8.42 9.35 38.36
CA ALA A 559 8.74 10.13 37.16
C ALA A 559 9.30 9.23 36.03
N SER A 560 10.41 8.54 36.28
CA SER A 560 11.05 7.66 35.28
C SER A 560 10.13 6.52 34.84
N GLY A 561 9.30 6.00 35.74
CA GLY A 561 8.31 4.96 35.43
C GLY A 561 7.18 5.42 34.53
N PHE A 562 6.61 6.61 34.77
CA PHE A 562 5.58 7.17 33.88
C PHE A 562 6.15 7.52 32.50
N GLN A 563 7.37 8.07 32.45
CA GLN A 563 8.06 8.37 31.20
C GLN A 563 8.29 7.08 30.39
N TRP A 564 8.92 6.07 30.98
CA TRP A 564 9.16 4.78 30.33
C TRP A 564 7.87 4.09 29.84
N LEU A 565 6.79 4.12 30.63
CA LEU A 565 5.49 3.57 30.22
C LEU A 565 4.86 4.35 29.04
N THR A 566 5.10 5.66 28.96
CA THR A 566 4.63 6.50 27.86
C THR A 566 5.43 6.25 26.59
N ASP A 567 6.75 6.13 26.69
CA ASP A 567 7.64 5.85 25.57
C ASP A 567 7.43 4.43 25.03
N GLN A 568 7.28 3.42 25.89
CA GLN A 568 6.94 2.06 25.43
C GLN A 568 5.58 2.00 24.75
N ASN A 569 4.57 2.73 25.24
CA ASN A 569 3.29 2.85 24.54
C ASN A 569 3.46 3.46 23.14
N ALA A 570 4.30 4.49 22.98
CA ALA A 570 4.60 5.07 21.67
C ALA A 570 5.36 4.11 20.74
N ARG A 571 6.42 3.45 21.23
CA ARG A 571 7.19 2.42 20.51
C ARG A 571 6.29 1.27 20.05
N LEU A 572 5.37 0.81 20.90
CA LEU A 572 4.43 -0.26 20.55
C LEU A 572 3.38 0.14 19.52
N LEU A 573 2.99 1.42 19.47
CA LEU A 573 2.07 1.92 18.44
C LEU A 573 2.71 2.02 17.04
N ALA A 574 4.04 2.18 16.95
CA ALA A 574 4.75 2.23 15.67
C ALA A 574 4.59 0.94 14.82
N PHE A 575 4.39 -0.22 15.46
CA PHE A 575 4.11 -1.49 14.75
C PHE A 575 2.82 -1.48 13.92
N PHE A 576 1.91 -0.54 14.18
CA PHE A 576 0.63 -0.41 13.46
C PHE A 576 0.64 0.71 12.41
N ALA A 577 1.78 1.37 12.17
CA ALA A 577 2.00 2.25 11.03
C ALA A 577 2.18 1.46 9.72
N SER A 578 2.08 2.13 8.58
CA SER A 578 2.17 1.55 7.22
C SER A 578 3.58 1.06 6.82
N ASP A 579 4.56 1.20 7.70
CA ASP A 579 5.91 0.62 7.62
C ASP A 579 6.30 -0.14 8.92
N GLY A 580 5.33 -0.41 9.79
CA GLY A 580 5.51 -1.13 11.06
C GLY A 580 5.79 -2.64 10.91
N GLY A 581 5.75 -3.15 9.67
CA GLY A 581 6.12 -4.53 9.33
C GLY A 581 4.99 -5.54 9.53
N LEU A 582 3.77 -5.10 9.84
CA LEU A 582 2.56 -5.94 9.92
C LEU A 582 1.76 -5.96 8.62
N ASP A 583 2.12 -5.12 7.65
CA ASP A 583 1.39 -4.84 6.40
C ASP A 583 1.14 -6.08 5.53
N CYS A 584 2.04 -7.06 5.61
CA CYS A 584 1.91 -8.39 5.00
C CYS A 584 0.63 -9.13 5.45
N LEU A 585 0.15 -8.90 6.68
CA LEU A 585 -1.07 -9.51 7.22
C LEU A 585 -2.35 -8.76 6.79
N ALA A 586 -2.23 -7.48 6.44
CA ALA A 586 -3.32 -6.70 5.87
C ALA A 586 -3.55 -7.03 4.39
N ASN A 587 -2.49 -7.42 3.67
CA ASN A 587 -2.54 -7.78 2.25
C ASN A 587 -1.99 -9.22 1.99
N PRO A 588 -2.56 -10.28 2.60
CA PRO A 588 -1.97 -11.62 2.53
C PRO A 588 -1.95 -12.22 1.12
N VAL A 589 -2.88 -11.82 0.25
CA VAL A 589 -2.83 -12.17 -1.19
C VAL A 589 -1.57 -11.59 -1.85
N LYS A 590 -1.24 -10.31 -1.60
CA LYS A 590 -0.01 -9.67 -2.13
C LYS A 590 1.26 -10.33 -1.58
N LEU A 591 1.24 -10.79 -0.32
CA LEU A 591 2.33 -11.61 0.24
C LEU A 591 2.50 -12.93 -0.54
N SER A 592 1.41 -13.65 -0.83
CA SER A 592 1.46 -14.99 -1.45
C SER A 592 2.05 -15.02 -2.86
N ILE A 593 1.87 -13.94 -3.63
CA ILE A 593 2.34 -13.77 -5.02
C ILE A 593 3.69 -13.05 -5.11
N SER A 594 4.29 -12.65 -3.98
CA SER A 594 5.53 -11.87 -3.97
C SER A 594 6.78 -12.73 -4.23
N PRO A 595 7.75 -12.27 -5.05
CA PRO A 595 9.06 -12.93 -5.18
C PRO A 595 9.86 -12.95 -3.86
N GLN A 596 9.50 -12.11 -2.90
CA GLN A 596 10.15 -12.02 -1.59
C GLN A 596 9.33 -12.68 -0.47
N ARG A 597 8.29 -13.46 -0.78
CA ARG A 597 7.27 -13.92 0.19
C ARG A 597 7.84 -14.54 1.47
N SER A 598 8.83 -15.41 1.36
CA SER A 598 9.45 -16.10 2.51
C SER A 598 10.25 -15.12 3.39
N LYS A 599 10.97 -14.16 2.77
CA LYS A 599 11.68 -13.07 3.47
C LYS A 599 10.69 -12.12 4.17
N ARG A 600 9.66 -11.65 3.46
CA ARG A 600 8.66 -10.72 4.02
C ARG A 600 7.84 -11.36 5.14
N LEU A 601 7.53 -12.66 5.02
CA LEU A 601 6.92 -13.42 6.11
C LEU A 601 7.87 -13.52 7.32
N ALA A 602 9.17 -13.75 7.12
CA ALA A 602 10.16 -13.76 8.21
C ALA A 602 10.26 -12.39 8.92
N GLU A 603 10.31 -11.30 8.17
CA GLU A 603 10.30 -9.92 8.69
C GLU A 603 9.05 -9.66 9.55
N THR A 604 7.86 -9.94 9.03
CA THR A 604 6.61 -9.82 9.79
C THR A 604 6.56 -10.73 11.03
N CYS A 605 7.14 -11.93 10.97
CA CYS A 605 7.21 -12.82 12.13
C CYS A 605 8.12 -12.28 13.25
N ASP A 606 9.24 -11.61 12.90
CA ASP A 606 10.06 -10.90 13.89
C ASP A 606 9.32 -9.68 14.43
N SER A 607 8.68 -8.86 13.60
CA SER A 607 7.85 -7.72 14.06
C SER A 607 6.73 -8.15 15.02
N VAL A 608 6.01 -9.24 14.74
CA VAL A 608 5.00 -9.79 15.67
C VAL A 608 5.65 -10.30 16.95
N SER A 609 6.84 -10.90 16.88
CA SER A 609 7.57 -11.38 18.07
C SER A 609 8.03 -10.22 18.95
N ARG A 610 8.54 -9.14 18.36
CA ARG A 610 8.91 -7.88 19.04
C ARG A 610 7.71 -7.21 19.69
N LEU A 611 6.60 -7.05 18.96
CA LEU A 611 5.35 -6.48 19.47
C LEU A 611 4.81 -7.25 20.68
N VAL A 612 4.82 -8.59 20.63
CA VAL A 612 4.43 -9.45 21.77
C VAL A 612 5.41 -9.33 22.94
N TYR A 613 6.71 -9.16 22.69
CA TYR A 613 7.71 -8.96 23.73
C TYR A 613 7.57 -7.60 24.42
N GLY A 614 7.46 -6.50 23.67
CA GLY A 614 7.26 -5.17 24.25
C GLY A 614 5.90 -5.02 24.94
N ALA A 615 4.85 -5.69 24.47
CA ALA A 615 3.56 -5.73 25.17
C ALA A 615 3.61 -6.52 26.50
N GLN A 616 4.51 -7.50 26.63
CA GLN A 616 4.84 -8.11 27.92
C GLN A 616 5.57 -7.09 28.83
N ALA A 617 6.62 -6.45 28.29
CA ALA A 617 7.38 -5.43 29.02
C ALA A 617 6.49 -4.30 29.56
N LEU A 618 5.52 -3.82 28.75
CA LEU A 618 4.54 -2.80 29.16
C LEU A 618 3.67 -3.25 30.35
N LEU A 619 3.25 -4.53 30.39
CA LEU A 619 2.53 -5.10 31.54
C LEU A 619 3.42 -5.22 32.79
N ASP A 620 4.65 -5.69 32.62
CA ASP A 620 5.60 -5.92 33.71
C ASP A 620 6.01 -4.58 34.35
N GLY A 621 6.35 -3.58 33.54
CA GLY A 621 6.65 -2.22 34.00
C GLY A 621 5.43 -1.50 34.59
N TYR A 622 4.21 -1.76 34.10
CA TYR A 622 2.99 -1.25 34.75
C TYR A 622 2.78 -1.89 36.12
N GLY A 623 3.11 -3.18 36.27
CA GLY A 623 3.15 -3.87 37.56
C GLY A 623 4.14 -3.24 38.53
N ALA A 624 5.37 -2.96 38.09
CA ALA A 624 6.38 -2.27 38.90
C ALA A 624 5.94 -0.83 39.26
N PHE A 625 5.33 -0.09 38.34
CA PHE A 625 4.78 1.25 38.61
C PHE A 625 3.71 1.23 39.72
N LEU A 626 2.81 0.24 39.73
CA LEU A 626 1.85 0.05 40.83
C LEU A 626 2.50 -0.37 42.15
N GLN A 627 3.74 -0.89 42.17
CA GLN A 627 4.44 -1.28 43.39
C GLN A 627 5.13 -0.10 44.10
N LEU A 628 5.33 1.04 43.42
CA LEU A 628 5.89 2.25 44.04
C LEU A 628 5.00 2.81 45.16
N ALA A 629 3.69 2.59 45.11
CA ALA A 629 2.74 2.98 46.15
C ALA A 629 2.87 2.11 47.42
N VAL A 630 3.18 2.71 48.57
CA VAL A 630 3.44 2.01 49.85
C VAL A 630 2.18 1.30 50.38
N LYS A 631 2.37 0.24 51.18
CA LYS A 631 1.37 -0.73 51.71
C LYS A 631 0.09 -0.20 52.39
N LYS A 632 -0.11 1.11 52.54
CA LYS A 632 -1.42 1.74 52.82
C LYS A 632 -1.84 2.58 51.61
N SER A 633 -1.93 1.93 50.46
CA SER A 633 -2.36 2.57 49.21
C SER A 633 -3.87 2.82 49.23
N SER A 634 -4.37 3.74 48.41
CA SER A 634 -5.82 3.96 48.32
C SER A 634 -6.55 2.82 47.60
N ASP A 635 -7.86 2.70 47.88
CA ASP A 635 -8.76 1.70 47.27
C ASP A 635 -8.63 1.63 45.73
N ARG A 636 -8.30 2.76 45.09
CA ARG A 636 -8.12 2.89 43.64
C ARG A 636 -6.84 2.23 43.13
N VAL A 637 -5.74 2.30 43.87
CA VAL A 637 -4.49 1.59 43.53
C VAL A 637 -4.66 0.10 43.77
N GLU A 638 -5.29 -0.29 44.88
CA GLU A 638 -5.52 -1.70 45.19
C GLU A 638 -6.50 -2.36 44.20
N SER A 639 -7.54 -1.64 43.76
CA SER A 639 -8.42 -2.09 42.67
C SER A 639 -7.67 -2.33 41.35
N LEU A 640 -6.66 -1.52 41.03
CA LEU A 640 -5.85 -1.69 39.82
C LEU A 640 -4.84 -2.85 39.96
N ARG A 641 -4.28 -3.05 41.16
CA ARG A 641 -3.46 -4.24 41.47
C ARG A 641 -4.28 -5.53 41.38
N HIS A 642 -5.53 -5.52 41.80
CA HIS A 642 -6.45 -6.65 41.62
C HIS A 642 -6.80 -6.89 40.14
N GLU A 643 -6.90 -5.84 39.31
CA GLU A 643 -7.20 -5.99 37.88
C GLU A 643 -6.00 -6.54 37.06
N LEU A 644 -4.76 -6.15 37.39
CA LEU A 644 -3.56 -6.49 36.61
C LEU A 644 -3.39 -8.01 36.34
N PRO A 645 -3.56 -8.94 37.32
CA PRO A 645 -3.55 -10.38 37.05
C PRO A 645 -4.57 -10.85 35.99
N HIS A 646 -5.72 -10.18 35.85
CA HIS A 646 -6.68 -10.48 34.80
C HIS A 646 -6.14 -10.05 33.42
N LEU A 647 -5.52 -8.87 33.31
CA LEU A 647 -4.89 -8.40 32.06
C LEU A 647 -3.76 -9.34 31.62
N ILE A 648 -2.89 -9.76 32.56
CA ILE A 648 -1.80 -10.72 32.28
C ILE A 648 -2.37 -12.06 31.79
N ASN A 649 -3.41 -12.60 32.44
CA ASN A 649 -4.08 -13.83 32.04
C ASN A 649 -4.78 -13.72 30.67
N ARG A 650 -5.35 -12.55 30.33
CA ARG A 650 -5.87 -12.27 28.99
C ARG A 650 -4.76 -12.25 27.95
N PHE A 651 -3.63 -11.60 28.24
CA PHE A 651 -2.50 -11.52 27.32
C PHE A 651 -1.84 -12.89 27.10
N GLU A 652 -1.64 -13.71 28.13
CA GLU A 652 -1.11 -15.07 27.99
C GLU A 652 -2.01 -15.98 27.13
N LYS A 653 -3.33 -15.78 27.15
CA LYS A 653 -4.25 -16.45 26.22
C LYS A 653 -4.07 -15.95 24.79
N LEU A 654 -3.99 -14.63 24.61
CA LEU A 654 -3.80 -14.00 23.29
C LEU A 654 -2.47 -14.40 22.65
N LYS A 655 -1.38 -14.43 23.43
CA LYS A 655 -0.03 -14.87 23.06
C LYS A 655 -0.02 -16.32 22.52
N LYS A 656 -0.78 -17.22 23.15
CA LYS A 656 -0.96 -18.61 22.67
C LYS A 656 -1.78 -18.67 21.37
N THR A 657 -2.79 -17.81 21.21
CA THR A 657 -3.53 -17.67 19.94
C THR A 657 -2.63 -17.15 18.82
N ILE A 658 -1.83 -16.10 19.07
CA ILE A 658 -0.86 -15.51 18.11
C ILE A 658 0.18 -16.55 17.69
N GLN A 659 0.82 -17.24 18.64
CA GLN A 659 1.77 -18.32 18.35
C GLN A 659 1.15 -19.46 17.52
N SER A 660 -0.14 -19.74 17.73
CA SER A 660 -0.87 -20.76 16.96
C SER A 660 -1.22 -20.27 15.55
N GLY A 661 -1.61 -19.00 15.40
CA GLY A 661 -1.87 -18.35 14.10
C GLY A 661 -0.62 -18.29 13.23
N LEU A 662 0.50 -17.80 13.79
CA LEU A 662 1.81 -17.79 13.11
C LEU A 662 2.18 -19.17 12.57
N LYS A 663 2.01 -20.25 13.36
CA LYS A 663 2.27 -21.62 12.88
C LYS A 663 1.39 -22.03 11.70
N ARG A 664 0.09 -21.65 11.70
CA ARG A 664 -0.83 -21.94 10.59
C ARG A 664 -0.53 -21.13 9.33
N ILE A 665 0.12 -19.97 9.46
CA ILE A 665 0.55 -19.14 8.32
C ILE A 665 1.89 -19.65 7.74
N ILE A 666 2.84 -20.01 8.61
CA ILE A 666 4.23 -20.29 8.18
C ILE A 666 4.41 -21.72 7.65
N LEU A 667 3.81 -22.73 8.30
CA LEU A 667 3.99 -24.13 7.89
C LEU A 667 3.50 -24.41 6.46
N PRO A 668 2.34 -23.88 6.00
CA PRO A 668 1.93 -24.03 4.61
C PRO A 668 2.88 -23.33 3.62
N MET A 669 3.40 -22.15 3.97
CA MET A 669 4.32 -21.39 3.09
C MET A 669 5.64 -22.15 2.91
N GLN A 670 6.21 -22.66 4.00
CA GLN A 670 7.41 -23.51 3.95
C GLN A 670 7.21 -24.81 3.17
N ALA A 671 6.02 -25.42 3.24
CA ALA A 671 5.68 -26.59 2.44
C ALA A 671 5.63 -26.25 0.94
N SER A 672 4.93 -25.15 0.60
CA SER A 672 4.83 -24.64 -0.78
C SER A 672 6.19 -24.24 -1.36
N ASP A 673 7.04 -23.53 -0.61
CA ASP A 673 8.41 -23.19 -1.06
C ASP A 673 9.23 -24.46 -1.38
N LYS A 674 9.07 -25.52 -0.57
CA LYS A 674 9.67 -26.85 -0.78
C LYS A 674 8.98 -27.71 -1.85
N GLY A 675 7.89 -27.24 -2.46
CA GLY A 675 7.13 -27.98 -3.48
C GLY A 675 6.30 -29.15 -2.93
N GLN A 676 6.03 -29.16 -1.63
CA GLN A 676 5.18 -30.13 -0.95
C GLN A 676 3.73 -29.65 -0.96
N LEU A 677 2.76 -30.57 -1.05
CA LEU A 677 1.35 -30.25 -0.84
C LEU A 677 1.17 -29.67 0.57
N SER A 678 0.72 -28.42 0.66
CA SER A 678 0.51 -27.78 1.96
C SER A 678 -0.74 -28.36 2.67
N PRO A 679 -0.76 -28.39 4.01
CA PRO A 679 -1.88 -28.97 4.77
C PRO A 679 -3.13 -28.08 4.82
N GLY A 680 -3.08 -26.88 4.22
CA GLY A 680 -4.18 -25.92 4.17
C GLY A 680 -4.65 -25.65 2.75
N ILE A 681 -5.77 -24.94 2.61
CA ILE A 681 -6.20 -24.33 1.34
C ILE A 681 -5.80 -22.86 1.38
N PHE A 682 -5.45 -22.27 0.24
CA PHE A 682 -5.05 -20.86 0.16
C PHE A 682 -6.09 -19.93 0.83
N HIS A 683 -7.38 -20.15 0.58
CA HIS A 683 -8.49 -19.46 1.25
C HIS A 683 -8.47 -19.57 2.79
N GLN A 684 -8.14 -20.74 3.35
CA GLN A 684 -8.01 -20.93 4.80
C GLN A 684 -6.77 -20.20 5.34
N TRP A 685 -5.68 -20.17 4.58
CA TRP A 685 -4.46 -19.44 4.93
C TRP A 685 -4.70 -17.91 4.93
N LEU A 686 -5.49 -17.39 3.98
CA LEU A 686 -5.97 -15.99 4.00
C LEU A 686 -6.79 -15.70 5.27
N ALA A 687 -7.74 -16.58 5.62
CA ALA A 687 -8.54 -16.44 6.83
C ALA A 687 -7.69 -16.49 8.11
N ASP A 688 -6.64 -17.31 8.15
CA ASP A 688 -5.68 -17.36 9.25
C ASP A 688 -4.81 -16.09 9.35
N CYS A 689 -4.41 -15.50 8.22
CA CYS A 689 -3.76 -14.19 8.18
C CYS A 689 -4.65 -13.08 8.75
N HIS A 690 -5.92 -12.98 8.31
CA HIS A 690 -6.87 -11.99 8.83
C HIS A 690 -7.26 -12.24 10.30
N GLN A 691 -7.31 -13.51 10.74
CA GLN A 691 -7.50 -13.83 12.17
C GLN A 691 -6.29 -13.37 12.99
N LEU A 692 -5.06 -13.59 12.52
CA LEU A 692 -3.86 -13.10 13.20
C LEU A 692 -3.85 -11.56 13.23
N GLN A 693 -4.13 -10.89 12.12
CA GLN A 693 -4.26 -9.43 12.06
C GLN A 693 -5.26 -8.93 13.12
N SER A 694 -6.43 -9.56 13.21
CA SER A 694 -7.47 -9.23 14.21
C SER A 694 -7.02 -9.44 15.66
N CYS A 695 -6.11 -10.40 15.92
CA CYS A 695 -5.51 -10.64 17.23
C CYS A 695 -4.41 -9.62 17.58
N LEU A 696 -3.89 -8.88 16.60
CA LEU A 696 -2.87 -7.84 16.82
C LEU A 696 -3.53 -6.46 16.89
N GLN A 697 -4.42 -6.16 15.94
CA GLN A 697 -4.97 -4.84 15.67
C GLN A 697 -6.51 -4.90 15.59
N ALA A 698 -7.18 -4.71 16.72
CA ALA A 698 -8.61 -4.40 16.77
C ALA A 698 -8.82 -2.94 17.23
N LEU A 699 -9.86 -2.29 16.70
CA LEU A 699 -10.04 -0.83 16.80
C LEU A 699 -11.23 -0.40 17.69
N ASN A 700 -11.89 -1.31 18.43
CA ASN A 700 -13.11 -0.96 19.20
C ASN A 700 -13.31 -1.78 20.50
N PRO A 701 -12.46 -1.61 21.52
CA PRO A 701 -12.68 -2.20 22.83
C PRO A 701 -13.80 -1.47 23.60
N LYS A 702 -14.82 -2.20 24.09
CA LYS A 702 -15.91 -1.61 24.90
C LYS A 702 -15.70 -1.72 26.42
N SER A 703 -14.82 -2.61 26.89
CA SER A 703 -14.40 -2.69 28.29
C SER A 703 -13.10 -3.48 28.48
N ALA A 704 -12.52 -3.43 29.68
CA ALA A 704 -11.32 -4.17 30.09
C ALA A 704 -11.40 -5.68 29.84
N GLU A 705 -12.54 -6.26 30.20
CA GLU A 705 -12.82 -7.70 30.11
C GLU A 705 -12.91 -8.18 28.65
N GLN A 706 -13.05 -7.24 27.71
CA GLN A 706 -13.24 -7.50 26.29
C GLN A 706 -11.96 -7.41 25.45
N VAL A 707 -10.78 -7.14 26.04
CA VAL A 707 -9.49 -7.12 25.31
C VAL A 707 -9.30 -8.42 24.51
N ARG A 708 -9.32 -8.29 23.18
CA ARG A 708 -9.18 -9.35 22.16
C ARG A 708 -7.91 -9.19 21.34
N SER A 709 -7.33 -8.00 21.26
CA SER A 709 -6.09 -7.74 20.50
C SER A 709 -4.96 -7.11 21.33
N VAL A 710 -3.74 -7.12 20.79
CA VAL A 710 -2.57 -6.49 21.44
C VAL A 710 -2.73 -4.96 21.48
N HIS A 711 -3.26 -4.35 20.42
CA HIS A 711 -3.58 -2.92 20.37
C HIS A 711 -4.58 -2.51 21.47
N GLU A 712 -5.62 -3.30 21.70
CA GLU A 712 -6.59 -3.06 22.79
C GLU A 712 -5.96 -3.21 24.18
N LEU A 713 -4.99 -4.13 24.36
CA LEU A 713 -4.23 -4.28 25.60
C LEU A 713 -3.34 -3.06 25.87
N ILE A 714 -2.61 -2.58 24.86
CA ILE A 714 -1.75 -1.38 24.95
C ILE A 714 -2.59 -0.19 25.40
N PHE A 715 -3.72 0.08 24.73
CA PHE A 715 -4.66 1.13 25.10
C PHE A 715 -5.22 0.96 26.52
N ALA A 716 -5.58 -0.27 26.90
CA ALA A 716 -6.08 -0.57 28.24
C ALA A 716 -5.04 -0.29 29.34
N VAL A 717 -3.78 -0.68 29.16
CA VAL A 717 -2.70 -0.40 30.11
C VAL A 717 -2.40 1.09 30.16
N HIS A 718 -2.36 1.77 29.01
CA HIS A 718 -2.15 3.23 28.94
C HIS A 718 -3.18 4.02 29.74
N GLN A 719 -4.48 3.73 29.54
CA GLN A 719 -5.55 4.37 30.30
C GLN A 719 -5.36 4.20 31.82
N ARG A 720 -4.85 3.03 32.25
CA ARG A 720 -4.72 2.67 33.67
C ARG A 720 -3.53 3.32 34.36
N PHE A 721 -2.35 3.37 33.74
CA PHE A 721 -1.21 4.03 34.39
C PHE A 721 -1.43 5.55 34.49
N VAL A 722 -2.05 6.16 33.48
CA VAL A 722 -2.51 7.56 33.54
C VAL A 722 -3.56 7.76 34.63
N MET A 723 -4.50 6.83 34.80
CA MET A 723 -5.48 6.86 35.90
C MET A 723 -4.89 6.56 37.29
N ALA A 724 -3.69 5.97 37.38
CA ALA A 724 -3.01 5.66 38.64
C ALA A 724 -2.06 6.78 39.11
N LEU A 725 -1.40 7.46 38.17
CA LEU A 725 -0.27 8.39 38.39
C LEU A 725 -0.39 9.23 39.67
N GLY A 726 -1.37 10.13 39.75
CA GLY A 726 -1.44 11.09 40.87
C GLY A 726 -1.62 10.44 42.25
N GLN A 727 -2.19 9.23 42.31
CA GLN A 727 -2.28 8.45 43.55
C GLN A 727 -0.97 7.69 43.83
N VAL A 728 -0.28 7.19 42.80
CA VAL A 728 1.05 6.57 42.95
C VAL A 728 2.09 7.62 43.39
N THR A 729 2.04 8.86 42.89
CA THR A 729 2.84 10.00 43.38
C THR A 729 2.62 10.24 44.88
N LEU A 730 1.37 10.22 45.36
CA LEU A 730 1.05 10.37 46.78
C LEU A 730 1.52 9.17 47.61
N ASP A 731 1.06 7.96 47.24
CA ASP A 731 1.22 6.76 48.05
C ASP A 731 2.68 6.26 48.11
N SER A 732 3.53 6.68 47.17
CA SER A 732 4.98 6.43 47.18
C SER A 732 5.78 7.42 48.04
N GLY A 733 5.21 8.59 48.36
CA GLY A 733 5.93 9.71 48.94
C GLY A 733 6.92 10.41 47.98
N GLN A 734 6.98 10.00 46.72
CA GLN A 734 7.89 10.55 45.70
C GLN A 734 7.24 11.72 44.94
N GLY A 735 6.92 12.80 45.65
CA GLY A 735 6.36 14.00 45.06
C GLY A 735 5.27 14.68 45.90
N ARG A 736 4.48 15.54 45.25
CA ARG A 736 3.34 16.24 45.82
C ARG A 736 2.18 16.24 44.83
N LEU A 737 0.98 15.93 45.32
CA LEU A 737 -0.26 16.20 44.58
C LEU A 737 -0.94 17.44 45.17
N SER A 738 -1.36 18.37 44.31
CA SER A 738 -2.30 19.43 44.69
C SER A 738 -3.44 19.52 43.68
N THR A 739 -4.54 20.17 44.07
CA THR A 739 -5.67 20.41 43.15
C THR A 739 -6.17 21.82 43.36
N ILE A 740 -6.19 22.59 42.27
CA ILE A 740 -6.53 24.01 42.25
C ILE A 740 -7.46 24.22 41.05
N ASN A 741 -8.65 24.80 41.26
CA ASN A 741 -9.60 25.15 40.19
C ASN A 741 -9.92 24.00 39.20
N ASP A 742 -10.19 22.80 39.69
CA ASP A 742 -10.43 21.58 38.89
C ASP A 742 -9.23 21.09 38.05
N ILE A 743 -8.02 21.58 38.36
CA ILE A 743 -6.74 21.16 37.77
C ILE A 743 -5.94 20.38 38.80
N THR A 744 -5.55 19.14 38.45
CA THR A 744 -4.70 18.29 39.28
C THR A 744 -3.24 18.49 38.91
N TYR A 745 -2.40 18.86 39.87
CA TYR A 745 -0.96 19.02 39.72
C TYR A 745 -0.25 17.87 40.44
N ALA A 746 0.51 17.06 39.69
CA ALA A 746 1.38 16.00 40.19
C ALA A 746 2.85 16.39 39.96
N ASP A 747 3.47 16.96 41.00
CA ASP A 747 4.89 17.26 41.03
C ASP A 747 5.64 16.00 41.50
N CYS A 748 6.49 15.45 40.65
CA CYS A 748 7.27 14.23 40.87
C CYS A 748 8.79 14.50 40.88
N THR A 749 9.20 15.75 41.13
CA THR A 749 10.62 16.15 41.15
C THR A 749 11.40 15.56 42.33
N THR A 750 12.70 15.34 42.16
CA THR A 750 13.52 14.61 43.15
C THR A 750 13.89 15.39 44.41
N ARG A 751 13.61 16.71 44.47
CA ARG A 751 14.01 17.58 45.60
C ARG A 751 12.89 18.35 46.31
N GLY A 752 11.70 18.44 45.71
CA GLY A 752 10.59 19.23 46.27
C GLY A 752 10.83 20.75 46.30
N GLU A 753 11.85 21.21 45.56
CA GLU A 753 12.00 22.57 45.03
C GLU A 753 11.03 22.73 43.83
N GLU A 754 10.59 23.94 43.47
CA GLU A 754 9.77 24.09 42.27
C GLU A 754 10.58 23.69 41.02
N ALA A 755 10.07 22.75 40.23
CA ALA A 755 10.68 22.33 38.97
C ALA A 755 10.99 23.56 38.08
N PRO A 756 12.17 23.62 37.41
CA PRO A 756 12.57 24.79 36.64
C PRO A 756 11.53 25.26 35.60
N LEU A 757 10.75 24.33 35.06
CA LEU A 757 9.69 24.57 34.06
C LEU A 757 8.39 25.19 34.64
N LEU A 758 8.10 25.06 35.93
CA LEU A 758 6.79 25.39 36.53
C LEU A 758 6.48 26.89 36.63
N SER A 759 7.47 27.71 37.04
CA SER A 759 7.22 28.97 37.77
C SER A 759 6.27 29.98 37.06
N PRO A 760 6.39 30.27 35.75
CA PRO A 760 5.45 31.17 35.06
C PRO A 760 4.15 30.46 34.62
N THR A 761 4.23 29.16 34.35
CA THR A 761 3.25 28.42 33.55
C THR A 761 1.99 28.08 34.33
N VAL A 762 2.11 27.75 35.63
CA VAL A 762 0.98 27.41 36.51
C VAL A 762 -0.08 28.51 36.55
N ALA A 763 0.35 29.78 36.60
CA ALA A 763 -0.54 30.94 36.62
C ALA A 763 -1.30 31.15 35.30
N SER A 764 -0.76 30.68 34.17
CA SER A 764 -1.43 30.74 32.87
C SER A 764 -2.39 29.57 32.66
N ILE A 765 -2.01 28.36 33.07
CA ILE A 765 -2.88 27.17 33.06
C ILE A 765 -4.19 27.43 33.84
N ASN A 766 -4.09 28.05 35.03
CA ASN A 766 -5.27 28.39 35.85
C ASN A 766 -6.28 29.34 35.15
N LYS A 767 -5.86 30.14 34.15
CA LYS A 767 -6.72 31.08 33.41
C LYS A 767 -7.54 30.43 32.28
N LEU A 768 -7.41 29.12 32.07
CA LEU A 768 -8.19 28.36 31.10
C LEU A 768 -9.56 27.92 31.62
N HIS A 769 -9.74 27.81 32.94
CA HIS A 769 -10.97 27.30 33.58
C HIS A 769 -11.46 25.96 32.99
N CYS A 770 -10.53 25.06 32.69
CA CYS A 770 -10.79 23.74 32.11
C CYS A 770 -10.25 22.62 33.01
N LYS A 771 -10.85 21.43 32.96
CA LYS A 771 -10.30 20.26 33.66
C LYS A 771 -8.96 19.87 33.03
N ALA A 772 -7.93 19.78 33.85
CA ALA A 772 -6.58 19.52 33.39
C ALA A 772 -5.78 18.66 34.39
N THR A 773 -4.75 17.99 33.88
CA THR A 773 -3.77 17.25 34.65
C THR A 773 -2.38 17.72 34.23
N VAL A 774 -1.65 18.27 35.19
CA VAL A 774 -0.29 18.78 35.02
C VAL A 774 0.64 17.83 35.75
N VAL A 775 1.66 17.32 35.06
CA VAL A 775 2.68 16.43 35.59
C VAL A 775 4.02 17.12 35.45
N SER A 776 4.77 17.25 36.54
CA SER A 776 6.11 17.81 36.54
C SER A 776 7.12 16.77 36.99
N MET A 777 8.26 16.74 36.33
CA MET A 777 9.40 15.86 36.59
C MET A 777 10.68 16.69 36.45
N ASP A 778 11.84 16.09 36.73
CA ASP A 778 13.13 16.79 36.60
C ASP A 778 13.43 17.14 35.14
N ASP A 779 13.25 16.21 34.20
CA ASP A 779 13.54 16.38 32.76
C ASP A 779 12.30 16.66 31.87
N ALA A 780 11.08 16.65 32.45
CA ALA A 780 9.84 16.67 31.68
C ALA A 780 8.68 17.43 32.37
N PHE A 781 7.86 18.13 31.58
CA PHE A 781 6.63 18.78 32.04
C PHE A 781 5.50 18.54 31.05
N ILE A 782 4.43 17.87 31.50
CA ILE A 782 3.34 17.37 30.65
C ILE A 782 2.01 17.96 31.13
N VAL A 783 1.24 18.57 30.22
CA VAL A 783 -0.05 19.19 30.49
C VAL A 783 -1.13 18.56 29.63
N THR A 784 -1.99 17.74 30.23
CA THR A 784 -3.21 17.24 29.59
C THR A 784 -4.37 18.20 29.88
N LEU A 785 -4.98 18.79 28.87
CA LEU A 785 -6.14 19.67 28.95
C LEU A 785 -7.37 18.99 28.34
N LYS A 786 -8.55 19.13 28.96
CA LYS A 786 -9.83 18.90 28.27
C LYS A 786 -10.48 20.23 27.90
N LEU A 787 -10.40 20.59 26.62
CA LEU A 787 -10.94 21.83 26.06
C LEU A 787 -12.26 21.53 25.35
N GLY A 788 -13.38 21.72 26.06
CA GLY A 788 -14.70 21.33 25.59
C GLY A 788 -14.81 19.81 25.45
N ASP A 789 -15.01 19.33 24.22
CA ASP A 789 -14.98 17.91 23.87
C ASP A 789 -13.61 17.39 23.43
N HIS A 790 -12.65 18.28 23.21
CA HIS A 790 -11.32 17.96 22.69
C HIS A 790 -10.35 17.60 23.83
N LYS A 791 -9.37 16.73 23.53
CA LYS A 791 -8.25 16.43 24.43
C LYS A 791 -6.97 16.95 23.81
N THR A 792 -6.27 17.81 24.55
CA THR A 792 -4.96 18.36 24.17
C THR A 792 -3.91 17.84 25.15
N VAL A 793 -2.73 17.48 24.66
CA VAL A 793 -1.55 17.19 25.50
C VAL A 793 -0.40 18.08 25.03
N ILE A 794 0.25 18.77 25.96
CA ILE A 794 1.47 19.53 25.74
C ILE A 794 2.59 18.79 26.48
N GLU A 795 3.70 18.52 25.81
CA GLU A 795 4.89 17.83 26.33
C GLU A 795 6.09 18.78 26.18
N LEU A 796 6.72 19.17 27.28
CA LEU A 796 8.02 19.84 27.31
C LEU A 796 9.05 18.83 27.82
N LEU A 797 10.09 18.57 27.04
CA LEU A 797 11.14 17.59 27.34
C LEU A 797 12.51 18.27 27.27
N GLU A 798 13.30 18.23 28.35
CA GLU A 798 14.67 18.77 28.38
C GLU A 798 15.65 17.78 27.70
N HIS A 799 15.41 16.49 27.84
CA HIS A 799 16.25 15.40 27.32
C HIS A 799 15.43 14.41 26.48
N ALA A 800 15.35 14.66 25.17
CA ALA A 800 14.72 13.73 24.21
C ALA A 800 15.63 12.55 23.84
N GLU A 801 15.02 11.46 23.34
CA GLU A 801 15.73 10.26 22.86
C GLU A 801 16.87 10.60 21.88
N GLY A 802 17.99 9.88 22.01
CA GLY A 802 19.19 10.12 21.22
C GLY A 802 19.98 11.39 21.59
N GLY A 803 19.65 12.04 22.71
CA GLY A 803 20.45 13.14 23.29
C GLY A 803 20.34 14.48 22.55
N LYS A 804 19.35 14.66 21.67
CA LYS A 804 19.25 15.82 20.75
C LYS A 804 18.55 17.05 21.36
N GLY A 805 18.78 17.27 22.66
CA GLY A 805 18.36 18.48 23.37
C GLY A 805 16.86 18.64 23.59
N ARG A 806 16.46 19.88 23.87
CA ARG A 806 15.11 20.22 24.34
C ARG A 806 14.07 20.20 23.23
N THR A 807 12.91 19.64 23.51
CA THR A 807 11.81 19.47 22.54
C THR A 807 10.47 19.85 23.16
N LEU A 808 9.63 20.53 22.38
CA LEU A 808 8.23 20.79 22.69
C LEU A 808 7.37 19.98 21.72
N ARG A 809 6.32 19.33 22.23
CA ARG A 809 5.30 18.67 21.41
C ARG A 809 3.89 19.05 21.87
N LEU A 810 3.00 19.31 20.91
CA LEU A 810 1.58 19.54 21.13
C LEU A 810 0.80 18.48 20.35
N LYS A 811 -0.03 17.73 21.05
CA LYS A 811 -0.98 16.74 20.51
C LYS A 811 -2.40 17.29 20.70
N PHE A 812 -3.18 17.40 19.63
CA PHE A 812 -4.57 17.88 19.67
C PHE A 812 -5.49 16.84 19.04
N SER A 813 -6.39 16.25 19.84
CA SER A 813 -7.23 15.11 19.46
C SER A 813 -8.73 15.40 19.62
N ASP A 814 -9.51 14.83 18.71
CA ASP A 814 -10.97 14.97 18.65
C ASP A 814 -11.61 13.62 18.28
N LYS A 815 -12.91 13.47 18.55
CA LYS A 815 -13.64 12.22 18.28
C LYS A 815 -14.39 12.30 16.94
N PHE A 816 -14.10 11.38 16.04
CA PHE A 816 -14.79 11.21 14.77
C PHE A 816 -15.65 9.94 14.81
N TYR A 817 -16.76 9.90 14.07
CA TYR A 817 -17.57 8.69 13.89
C TYR A 817 -17.01 7.82 12.74
N ASN A 818 -16.53 8.46 11.67
CA ASN A 818 -15.84 7.81 10.56
C ASN A 818 -14.31 7.85 10.73
N PRO A 819 -13.56 6.78 10.43
CA PRO A 819 -12.08 6.78 10.54
C PRO A 819 -11.35 7.78 9.65
N ASP A 820 -11.99 8.28 8.59
CA ASP A 820 -11.44 9.29 7.67
C ASP A 820 -11.77 10.74 8.09
N GLY A 821 -12.63 10.93 9.09
CA GLY A 821 -13.13 12.23 9.56
C GLY A 821 -14.15 12.93 8.65
N SER A 822 -14.66 12.24 7.62
CA SER A 822 -15.62 12.78 6.63
C SER A 822 -16.97 13.17 7.21
N ASP A 823 -17.32 12.62 8.38
CA ASP A 823 -18.57 12.89 9.11
C ASP A 823 -18.65 14.33 9.62
N THR A 824 -17.50 14.96 9.92
CA THR A 824 -17.44 16.22 10.68
C THR A 824 -16.37 17.20 10.17
N PRO A 825 -16.46 17.71 8.92
CA PRO A 825 -15.50 18.64 8.30
C PRO A 825 -15.08 19.84 9.15
N GLY A 826 -15.96 20.38 10.00
CA GLY A 826 -15.65 21.49 10.92
C GLY A 826 -14.53 21.18 11.92
N LYS A 827 -14.34 19.91 12.29
CA LYS A 827 -13.27 19.45 13.19
C LYS A 827 -11.91 19.45 12.51
N LEU A 828 -11.82 18.89 11.31
CA LEU A 828 -10.61 18.90 10.49
C LEU A 828 -10.21 20.34 10.10
N LYS A 829 -11.19 21.20 9.79
CA LYS A 829 -10.98 22.65 9.58
C LYS A 829 -10.39 23.33 10.82
N ARG A 830 -10.88 23.03 12.03
CA ARG A 830 -10.30 23.53 13.30
C ARG A 830 -8.86 23.06 13.52
N MET A 831 -8.56 21.80 13.22
CA MET A 831 -7.20 21.22 13.32
C MET A 831 -6.22 21.94 12.39
N TRP A 832 -6.56 22.07 11.10
CA TRP A 832 -5.77 22.85 10.14
C TRP A 832 -5.60 24.31 10.59
N PHE A 833 -6.68 24.96 11.06
CA PHE A 833 -6.62 26.34 11.53
C PHE A 833 -5.70 26.52 12.75
N LEU A 834 -5.71 25.60 13.73
CA LEU A 834 -4.77 25.60 14.85
C LEU A 834 -3.32 25.51 14.34
N ALA A 835 -3.02 24.55 13.45
CA ALA A 835 -1.67 24.38 12.91
C ALA A 835 -1.17 25.62 12.11
N ARG A 836 -2.05 26.25 11.32
CA ARG A 836 -1.73 27.51 10.61
C ARG A 836 -1.61 28.70 11.57
N LEU A 837 -2.41 28.75 12.64
CA LEU A 837 -2.34 29.80 13.68
C LEU A 837 -1.02 29.74 14.46
N LEU A 838 -0.50 28.55 14.76
CA LEU A 838 0.82 28.39 15.39
C LEU A 838 1.98 28.85 14.49
N LYS A 839 1.90 28.62 13.17
CA LYS A 839 2.86 29.23 12.22
C LYS A 839 2.72 30.75 12.13
N ALA A 840 1.51 31.30 12.24
CA ALA A 840 1.27 32.75 12.13
C ALA A 840 1.80 33.59 13.30
N ILE A 841 2.11 32.94 14.44
CA ILE A 841 2.76 33.54 15.62
C ILE A 841 4.26 33.24 15.73
N GLU A 842 4.86 32.52 14.75
CA GLU A 842 6.27 32.08 14.78
C GLU A 842 6.65 31.26 16.03
N LEU A 843 5.81 30.28 16.42
CA LEU A 843 6.04 29.44 17.62
C LEU A 843 7.43 28.75 17.66
N ASP A 844 8.02 28.49 16.49
CA ASP A 844 9.32 27.86 16.29
C ASP A 844 10.48 28.84 16.05
N LYS A 845 10.29 30.15 16.27
CA LYS A 845 11.30 31.21 16.07
C LYS A 845 12.66 30.96 16.73
N ASN A 846 12.68 30.15 17.79
CA ASN A 846 13.87 29.76 18.54
C ASN A 846 14.10 28.23 18.55
N ALA A 847 13.57 27.51 17.55
CA ALA A 847 13.68 26.06 17.42
C ALA A 847 14.15 25.68 16.00
N ASP A 848 14.58 24.44 15.80
CA ASP A 848 15.00 23.93 14.49
C ASP A 848 13.79 23.38 13.71
N GLY A 849 12.85 24.30 13.43
CA GLY A 849 11.62 24.12 12.65
C GLY A 849 10.44 23.44 13.37
N MET A 850 9.23 23.92 13.09
CA MET A 850 7.98 23.26 13.49
C MET A 850 7.59 22.16 12.49
N LYS A 851 7.68 20.90 12.94
CA LYS A 851 7.12 19.74 12.23
C LYS A 851 5.62 19.63 12.49
N LEU A 852 4.90 19.14 11.50
CA LEU A 852 3.48 18.81 11.54
C LEU A 852 3.28 17.38 11.06
N SER A 853 2.36 16.66 11.69
CA SER A 853 1.86 15.36 11.23
C SER A 853 0.45 15.12 11.78
N CYS A 854 -0.24 14.09 11.28
CA CYS A 854 -1.54 13.68 11.79
C CYS A 854 -1.64 12.16 11.93
N ASN A 855 -2.50 11.73 12.84
CA ASN A 855 -2.83 10.33 13.07
C ASN A 855 -4.35 10.16 12.90
N ALA A 856 -4.76 9.72 11.71
CA ALA A 856 -6.17 9.49 11.36
C ALA A 856 -6.84 8.45 12.28
N VAL A 857 -6.11 7.38 12.64
CA VAL A 857 -6.60 6.27 13.47
C VAL A 857 -7.02 6.73 14.87
N VAL A 858 -6.30 7.73 15.42
CA VAL A 858 -6.55 8.30 16.76
C VAL A 858 -7.37 9.61 16.71
N GLY A 859 -7.53 10.20 15.52
CA GLY A 859 -8.20 11.50 15.36
C GLY A 859 -7.37 12.67 15.89
N GLU A 860 -6.05 12.66 15.67
CA GLU A 860 -5.09 13.59 16.30
C GLU A 860 -4.22 14.33 15.27
N ILE A 861 -3.88 15.60 15.55
CA ILE A 861 -2.73 16.27 14.93
C ILE A 861 -1.59 16.44 15.94
N ILE A 862 -0.36 16.34 15.45
CA ILE A 862 0.87 16.46 16.24
C ILE A 862 1.70 17.60 15.67
N VAL A 863 2.14 18.49 16.56
CA VAL A 863 3.03 19.62 16.29
C VAL A 863 4.29 19.42 17.13
N GLU A 864 5.47 19.46 16.53
CA GLU A 864 6.74 19.23 17.24
C GLU A 864 7.79 20.28 16.88
N CYS A 865 8.36 20.92 17.90
CA CYS A 865 9.43 21.91 17.78
C CYS A 865 10.66 21.40 18.55
N ALA A 866 11.72 21.04 17.84
CA ALA A 866 12.90 20.39 18.43
C ALA A 866 14.10 21.35 18.56
N ARG A 867 15.10 20.94 19.37
CA ARG A 867 16.39 21.62 19.57
C ARG A 867 16.27 23.05 20.13
N MET A 868 15.37 23.26 21.10
CA MET A 868 15.23 24.57 21.77
C MET A 868 16.45 24.92 22.65
N PRO A 869 17.00 26.15 22.58
CA PRO A 869 18.29 26.50 23.17
C PRO A 869 18.24 26.71 24.69
N LEU A 870 17.10 27.13 25.26
CA LEU A 870 16.97 27.52 26.67
C LEU A 870 15.65 27.01 27.26
N VAL A 871 15.66 26.63 28.54
CA VAL A 871 14.45 26.26 29.32
C VAL A 871 13.43 27.40 29.31
N LYS A 872 13.89 28.64 29.49
CA LYS A 872 13.01 29.83 29.46
C LYS A 872 12.21 29.93 28.16
N THR A 873 12.82 29.62 27.01
CA THR A 873 12.12 29.62 25.72
C THR A 873 10.93 28.66 25.72
N MET A 874 11.05 27.50 26.36
CA MET A 874 9.93 26.55 26.51
C MET A 874 8.82 27.11 27.40
N GLN A 875 9.18 27.87 28.45
CA GLN A 875 8.24 28.51 29.37
C GLN A 875 7.49 29.69 28.73
N ASP A 876 8.19 30.51 27.95
CA ASP A 876 7.58 31.59 27.19
C ASP A 876 6.58 31.00 26.15
N ILE A 877 7.01 30.01 25.36
CA ILE A 877 6.18 29.36 24.33
C ILE A 877 4.95 28.63 24.90
N ILE A 878 5.04 27.97 26.07
CA ILE A 878 3.83 27.31 26.63
C ILE A 878 2.77 28.32 27.10
N VAL A 879 3.16 29.54 27.49
CA VAL A 879 2.20 30.63 27.78
C VAL A 879 1.53 31.12 26.49
N GLU A 880 2.27 31.18 25.37
CA GLU A 880 1.72 31.48 24.04
C GLU A 880 0.73 30.38 23.58
N LEU A 881 1.10 29.11 23.71
CA LEU A 881 0.22 27.96 23.43
C LEU A 881 -1.07 27.99 24.23
N ILE A 882 -1.00 28.25 25.54
CA ILE A 882 -2.17 28.38 26.41
C ILE A 882 -3.08 29.53 25.94
N THR A 883 -2.48 30.63 25.48
CA THR A 883 -3.20 31.80 24.95
C THR A 883 -3.92 31.47 23.63
N VAL A 884 -3.27 30.73 22.73
CA VAL A 884 -3.87 30.26 21.46
C VAL A 884 -4.97 29.22 21.71
N LEU A 885 -4.72 28.22 22.54
CA LEU A 885 -5.66 27.12 22.81
C LEU A 885 -6.99 27.62 23.43
N LYS A 886 -6.96 28.75 24.15
CA LYS A 886 -8.15 29.44 24.66
C LYS A 886 -9.10 29.92 23.55
N VAL A 887 -8.58 30.25 22.35
CA VAL A 887 -9.37 30.60 21.16
C VAL A 887 -9.98 29.37 20.51
N ILE A 888 -9.27 28.23 20.54
CA ILE A 888 -9.61 27.00 19.81
C ILE A 888 -10.61 26.11 20.57
N GLY A 889 -10.60 26.12 21.91
CA GLY A 889 -11.26 25.11 22.75
C GLY A 889 -12.79 24.96 22.67
N ASN A 890 -13.50 25.87 21.98
CA ASN A 890 -14.92 25.73 21.60
C ASN A 890 -15.18 26.28 20.18
N LEU A 891 -14.15 26.27 19.31
CA LEU A 891 -14.22 26.86 17.98
C LEU A 891 -14.71 25.84 16.96
N ASP A 892 -16.02 25.77 16.76
CA ASP A 892 -16.53 25.10 15.56
C ASP A 892 -16.40 26.03 14.35
N LEU A 893 -15.70 25.56 13.30
CA LEU A 893 -15.61 26.23 12.00
C LEU A 893 -16.73 25.80 11.04
N TYR A 894 -17.75 25.11 11.55
CA TYR A 894 -19.03 24.90 10.87
C TYR A 894 -19.82 26.21 10.75
N LEU A 895 -19.55 26.95 9.69
CA LEU A 895 -20.04 28.31 9.46
C LEU A 895 -21.52 28.40 9.04
N ASN A 896 -22.47 28.09 9.93
CA ASN A 896 -23.90 28.47 9.83
C ASN A 896 -24.52 28.47 8.39
N GLY A 897 -24.36 27.39 7.63
CA GLY A 897 -24.88 27.27 6.25
C GLY A 897 -24.22 28.18 5.19
N LYS A 898 -23.14 28.90 5.53
CA LYS A 898 -22.35 29.76 4.63
C LYS A 898 -20.94 29.22 4.48
N VAL A 899 -20.70 28.63 3.31
CA VAL A 899 -19.48 27.94 2.89
C VAL A 899 -18.29 28.93 2.82
N ILE A 900 -17.21 28.69 3.57
CA ILE A 900 -15.85 29.05 3.08
C ILE A 900 -15.71 28.27 1.78
N PHE A 901 -15.47 28.94 0.63
CA PHE A 901 -15.47 28.39 -0.74
C PHE A 901 -14.42 27.28 -0.98
N GLU A 902 -14.60 26.17 -0.27
CA GLU A 902 -13.80 24.95 -0.22
C GLU A 902 -14.77 23.82 0.13
N GLY A 903 -14.81 22.79 -0.73
CA GLY A 903 -15.85 21.76 -0.73
C GLY A 903 -15.98 20.97 0.57
N ASP A 904 -17.10 20.25 0.71
CA ASP A 904 -17.46 19.52 1.92
C ASP A 904 -16.53 18.32 2.20
N GLN A 905 -15.73 17.88 1.23
CA GLN A 905 -14.86 16.71 1.29
C GLN A 905 -13.55 16.97 2.05
N TRP A 906 -13.67 17.30 3.33
CA TRP A 906 -12.53 17.24 4.24
C TRP A 906 -12.42 15.85 4.85
N ASN A 907 -11.25 15.23 4.72
CA ASN A 907 -10.84 13.99 5.36
C ASN A 907 -9.39 14.12 5.87
N PHE A 908 -8.89 13.12 6.58
CA PHE A 908 -7.52 13.13 7.12
C PHE A 908 -6.43 13.21 6.03
N ASN A 909 -6.64 12.60 4.86
CA ASN A 909 -5.67 12.64 3.76
C ASN A 909 -5.50 14.07 3.21
N LEU A 910 -6.60 14.79 2.99
CA LEU A 910 -6.58 16.20 2.58
C LEU A 910 -5.99 17.12 3.67
N LEU A 911 -6.27 16.82 4.94
CA LEU A 911 -5.66 17.51 6.07
C LEU A 911 -4.14 17.35 6.06
N GLU A 912 -3.63 16.12 5.90
CA GLU A 912 -2.19 15.85 5.83
C GLU A 912 -1.51 16.58 4.66
N GLN A 913 -2.08 16.46 3.44
CA GLN A 913 -1.60 17.16 2.25
C GLN A 913 -1.53 18.68 2.47
N ARG A 914 -2.54 19.28 3.11
CA ARG A 914 -2.54 20.72 3.42
C ARG A 914 -1.58 21.10 4.54
N LEU A 915 -1.39 20.26 5.57
CA LEU A 915 -0.42 20.54 6.64
C LEU A 915 1.02 20.56 6.09
N ASN A 916 1.34 19.59 5.22
CA ASN A 916 2.66 19.41 4.60
C ASN A 916 2.90 20.34 3.40
N GLY A 917 1.85 20.79 2.72
CA GLY A 917 1.93 21.79 1.65
C GLY A 917 2.39 23.16 2.14
N ASP A 918 3.14 23.87 1.28
CA ASP A 918 3.75 25.15 1.63
C ASP A 918 2.69 26.22 2.02
N VAL A 919 3.02 26.95 3.09
CA VAL A 919 2.20 27.99 3.72
C VAL A 919 2.03 29.20 2.80
N THR A 920 2.84 29.32 1.75
CA THR A 920 2.82 30.45 0.81
C THR A 920 1.73 30.38 -0.26
N THR A 921 0.97 29.28 -0.40
CA THR A 921 -0.12 29.25 -1.41
C THR A 921 -1.15 30.36 -1.14
N GLU A 922 -1.68 31.00 -2.19
CA GLU A 922 -2.63 32.11 -2.01
C GLU A 922 -3.97 31.61 -1.44
N ALA A 923 -4.37 30.37 -1.78
CA ALA A 923 -5.54 29.69 -1.25
C ALA A 923 -5.49 29.50 0.28
N ASP A 924 -4.45 28.86 0.83
CA ASP A 924 -4.35 28.65 2.28
C ASP A 924 -4.24 29.97 3.05
N ARG A 925 -3.50 30.96 2.52
CA ARG A 925 -3.42 32.30 3.12
C ARG A 925 -4.79 32.99 3.14
N PHE A 926 -5.57 32.87 2.06
CA PHE A 926 -6.93 33.40 2.00
C PHE A 926 -7.89 32.64 2.94
N ALA A 927 -7.84 31.31 2.99
CA ALA A 927 -8.65 30.49 3.90
C ALA A 927 -8.32 30.74 5.38
N PHE A 928 -7.05 31.03 5.70
CA PHE A 928 -6.64 31.41 7.05
C PHE A 928 -7.13 32.83 7.39
N GLN A 929 -7.02 33.77 6.45
CA GLN A 929 -7.56 35.13 6.59
C GLN A 929 -9.10 35.15 6.69
N GLN A 930 -9.82 34.26 5.98
CA GLN A 930 -11.26 34.00 6.18
C GLN A 930 -11.53 33.67 7.65
N CYS A 931 -10.83 32.69 8.21
CA CYS A 931 -11.02 32.25 9.59
C CYS A 931 -10.73 33.38 10.59
N LEU A 932 -9.64 34.14 10.43
CA LEU A 932 -9.37 35.30 11.29
C LEU A 932 -10.50 36.36 11.20
N PHE A 933 -10.99 36.66 10.00
CA PHE A 933 -12.10 37.59 9.79
C PHE A 933 -13.40 37.10 10.46
N VAL A 934 -13.71 35.80 10.35
CA VAL A 934 -14.86 35.14 11.02
C VAL A 934 -14.80 35.36 12.53
N LEU A 935 -13.65 35.05 13.14
CA LEU A 935 -13.48 35.11 14.60
C LEU A 935 -13.68 36.52 15.15
N VAL A 936 -13.21 37.54 14.42
CA VAL A 936 -13.34 38.96 14.76
C VAL A 936 -14.75 39.49 14.50
N HIS A 937 -15.29 39.28 13.29
CA HIS A 937 -16.54 39.89 12.86
C HIS A 937 -17.79 39.20 13.42
N GLY A 938 -17.66 37.96 13.90
CA GLY A 938 -18.74 37.14 14.47
C GLY A 938 -19.47 37.73 15.69
N LYS A 939 -20.45 36.98 16.22
CA LYS A 939 -21.29 37.42 17.36
C LYS A 939 -20.57 37.48 18.71
N ARG A 940 -19.35 36.96 18.83
CA ARG A 940 -18.63 36.78 20.12
C ARG A 940 -17.19 37.30 20.18
N ASN A 941 -16.62 37.80 19.07
CA ASN A 941 -15.22 38.27 18.95
C ASN A 941 -14.20 37.36 19.66
N TYR A 942 -13.91 36.21 19.05
CA TYR A 942 -13.14 35.13 19.68
C TYR A 942 -11.62 35.36 19.76
N ILE A 943 -11.05 36.29 18.98
CA ILE A 943 -9.62 36.62 19.08
C ILE A 943 -9.40 37.55 20.27
N THR A 944 -8.89 36.96 21.37
CA THR A 944 -8.48 37.71 22.55
C THR A 944 -7.38 38.72 22.22
N GLU A 945 -7.32 39.79 23.00
CA GLU A 945 -6.31 40.83 22.82
C GLU A 945 -4.87 40.31 23.08
N ASP A 946 -4.72 39.30 23.94
CA ASP A 946 -3.44 38.61 24.14
C ASP A 946 -3.05 37.79 22.90
N CYS A 947 -3.99 37.03 22.31
CA CYS A 947 -3.72 36.26 21.08
C CYS A 947 -3.46 37.16 19.86
N TYR A 948 -4.07 38.35 19.81
CA TYR A 948 -3.80 39.36 18.78
C TYR A 948 -2.33 39.83 18.82
N ARG A 949 -1.77 40.04 20.01
CA ARG A 949 -0.40 40.54 20.20
C ARG A 949 0.69 39.54 19.80
N LEU A 950 0.38 38.24 19.80
CA LEU A 950 1.30 37.17 19.38
C LEU A 950 1.42 37.05 17.85
N LEU A 951 0.43 37.53 17.10
CA LEU A 951 0.43 37.42 15.64
C LEU A 951 1.47 38.34 15.00
N THR A 952 2.11 37.84 13.93
CA THR A 952 3.02 38.66 13.12
C THR A 952 2.30 39.86 12.47
N ASN A 953 3.04 40.95 12.25
CA ASN A 953 2.54 42.25 11.74
C ASN A 953 1.52 42.16 10.57
N PRO A 954 1.68 41.29 9.55
CA PRO A 954 0.71 41.22 8.44
C PRO A 954 -0.69 40.76 8.88
N TYR A 955 -0.77 39.82 9.84
CA TYR A 955 -2.03 39.33 10.37
C TYR A 955 -2.64 40.31 11.38
N GLN A 956 -1.82 41.01 12.17
CA GLN A 956 -2.29 42.10 13.02
C GLN A 956 -2.95 43.22 12.19
N GLN A 957 -2.27 43.69 11.14
CA GLN A 957 -2.81 44.71 10.22
C GLN A 957 -4.14 44.27 9.58
N PHE A 958 -4.26 43.00 9.18
CA PHE A 958 -5.50 42.44 8.66
C PHE A 958 -6.63 42.42 9.71
N ILE A 959 -6.32 41.99 10.94
CA ILE A 959 -7.27 41.97 12.07
C ILE A 959 -7.72 43.38 12.45
N ASP A 960 -6.83 44.39 12.44
CA ASP A 960 -7.21 45.78 12.74
C ASP A 960 -8.25 46.33 11.75
N GLN A 961 -8.07 46.10 10.45
CA GLN A 961 -9.09 46.52 9.48
C GLN A 961 -10.38 45.69 9.61
N ALA A 962 -10.29 44.39 9.94
CA ALA A 962 -11.44 43.55 10.23
C ALA A 962 -12.20 43.98 11.50
N ARG A 963 -11.48 44.42 12.56
CA ARG A 963 -12.05 44.96 13.82
C ARG A 963 -12.82 46.25 13.53
N ARG A 964 -12.21 47.20 12.81
CA ARG A 964 -12.88 48.45 12.35
C ARG A 964 -14.14 48.18 11.53
N LEU A 965 -14.11 47.15 10.67
CA LEU A 965 -15.26 46.66 9.92
C LEU A 965 -16.36 46.04 10.80
N ALA A 966 -15.98 45.38 11.89
CA ALA A 966 -16.88 44.71 12.83
C ALA A 966 -17.47 45.63 13.91
N GLU A 967 -16.79 46.71 14.29
CA GLU A 967 -17.21 47.65 15.33
C GLU A 967 -18.43 48.51 14.93
N HIS A 968 -18.65 48.69 13.64
CA HIS A 968 -19.74 49.52 13.11
C HIS A 968 -20.90 48.72 12.51
N LYS A 969 -21.31 47.69 13.23
CA LYS A 969 -22.43 46.77 12.91
C LYS A 969 -23.80 47.44 12.65
N SER A 970 -23.97 48.75 12.90
CA SER A 970 -25.23 49.51 12.79
C SER A 970 -25.18 50.81 11.96
N LYS A 971 -24.07 51.15 11.29
CA LYS A 971 -23.94 52.40 10.49
C LYS A 971 -24.22 52.19 8.98
N PRO A 972 -24.64 53.24 8.25
CA PRO A 972 -24.93 53.16 6.81
C PRO A 972 -23.67 52.96 5.95
N VAL A 973 -23.88 52.42 4.74
CA VAL A 973 -22.86 52.00 3.75
C VAL A 973 -21.75 53.02 3.51
N ARG A 974 -22.06 54.32 3.55
CA ARG A 974 -21.10 55.42 3.44
C ARG A 974 -19.86 55.25 4.33
N HIS A 975 -20.02 54.75 5.55
CA HIS A 975 -18.89 54.61 6.47
C HIS A 975 -18.00 53.40 6.16
N LEU A 976 -18.58 52.35 5.56
CA LEU A 976 -17.84 51.19 5.06
C LEU A 976 -17.07 51.55 3.78
N ARG A 977 -17.61 52.46 2.97
CA ARG A 977 -16.89 53.11 1.86
C ARG A 977 -15.68 53.90 2.37
N GLU A 978 -15.85 54.73 3.40
CA GLU A 978 -14.76 55.49 4.02
C GLU A 978 -13.63 54.59 4.57
N ILE A 979 -13.96 53.39 5.10
CA ILE A 979 -12.95 52.41 5.55
C ILE A 979 -12.25 51.74 4.37
N LEU A 980 -13.01 51.21 3.39
CA LEU A 980 -12.41 50.49 2.24
C LEU A 980 -11.63 51.43 1.32
N MET A 981 -12.11 52.64 1.05
CA MET A 981 -11.46 53.64 0.17
C MET A 981 -10.28 54.37 0.84
N ASN A 982 -9.77 53.87 1.97
CA ASN A 982 -8.62 54.47 2.62
C ASN A 982 -7.34 54.09 1.87
N ASP A 983 -6.61 55.09 1.36
CA ASP A 983 -5.35 54.92 0.62
C ASP A 983 -4.25 54.20 1.42
N LYS A 984 -4.35 54.21 2.76
CA LYS A 984 -3.41 53.52 3.66
C LYS A 984 -3.65 52.01 3.77
N ILE A 985 -4.65 51.46 3.08
CA ILE A 985 -4.88 50.02 2.96
C ILE A 985 -4.30 49.53 1.63
N ALA A 986 -3.43 48.53 1.67
CA ALA A 986 -2.88 47.90 0.47
C ALA A 986 -4.00 47.21 -0.35
N ASP A 987 -3.92 47.26 -1.68
CA ASP A 987 -4.98 46.76 -2.57
C ASP A 987 -5.35 45.28 -2.33
N ASP A 988 -4.38 44.43 -1.97
CA ASP A 988 -4.64 43.02 -1.63
C ASP A 988 -5.49 42.89 -0.35
N THR A 989 -5.16 43.65 0.68
CA THR A 989 -5.93 43.70 1.93
C THR A 989 -7.33 44.26 1.67
N ARG A 990 -7.46 45.31 0.85
CA ARG A 990 -8.76 45.88 0.43
C ARG A 990 -9.60 44.83 -0.32
N ARG A 991 -9.00 44.11 -1.29
CA ARG A 991 -9.60 43.01 -2.05
C ARG A 991 -10.14 41.93 -1.12
N LYS A 992 -9.31 41.41 -0.21
CA LYS A 992 -9.67 40.30 0.68
C LYS A 992 -10.78 40.68 1.65
N LEU A 993 -10.69 41.83 2.31
CA LEU A 993 -11.75 42.36 3.17
C LEU A 993 -13.08 42.52 2.42
N PHE A 994 -13.04 42.93 1.14
CA PHE A 994 -14.22 43.04 0.30
C PHE A 994 -14.83 41.66 -0.07
N HIS A 995 -14.01 40.65 -0.37
CA HIS A 995 -14.50 39.28 -0.58
C HIS A 995 -15.14 38.68 0.69
N HIS A 996 -14.56 38.92 1.88
CA HIS A 996 -15.18 38.46 3.13
C HIS A 996 -16.48 39.25 3.43
N LEU A 997 -16.57 40.52 3.04
CA LEU A 997 -17.78 41.33 3.12
C LEU A 997 -18.91 40.82 2.22
N LEU A 998 -18.63 40.41 0.97
CA LEU A 998 -19.58 39.76 0.07
C LEU A 998 -20.18 38.52 0.74
N LEU A 999 -19.31 37.56 1.11
CA LEU A 999 -19.68 36.32 1.82
C LEU A 999 -20.58 36.55 3.05
N PHE A 1000 -20.22 37.50 3.92
CA PHE A 1000 -20.96 37.73 5.16
C PHE A 1000 -22.23 38.58 4.98
N LYS A 1001 -22.15 39.69 4.22
CA LYS A 1001 -23.22 40.70 4.07
C LYS A 1001 -23.34 41.17 2.60
N PRO A 1002 -23.82 40.31 1.68
CA PRO A 1002 -23.76 40.60 0.24
C PRO A 1002 -24.56 41.86 -0.15
N HIS A 1003 -25.72 42.09 0.47
CA HIS A 1003 -26.54 43.29 0.24
C HIS A 1003 -25.88 44.62 0.65
N ILE A 1004 -24.79 44.58 1.43
CA ILE A 1004 -23.99 45.77 1.80
C ILE A 1004 -22.79 45.88 0.88
N ALA A 1005 -22.11 44.76 0.59
CA ALA A 1005 -20.98 44.73 -0.31
C ALA A 1005 -21.36 45.09 -1.76
N SER A 1006 -22.55 44.70 -2.24
CA SER A 1006 -23.06 45.08 -3.56
C SER A 1006 -23.11 46.60 -3.76
N GLN A 1007 -23.50 47.35 -2.72
CA GLN A 1007 -23.57 48.82 -2.73
C GLN A 1007 -22.19 49.51 -2.68
N LEU A 1008 -21.12 48.74 -2.50
CA LEU A 1008 -19.72 49.18 -2.46
C LEU A 1008 -18.91 48.68 -3.67
N THR A 1009 -19.47 47.76 -4.47
CA THR A 1009 -18.77 47.09 -5.58
C THR A 1009 -18.17 48.10 -6.55
N GLU A 1010 -18.94 49.13 -6.91
CA GLU A 1010 -18.54 50.19 -7.83
C GLU A 1010 -17.35 51.03 -7.32
N ASP A 1011 -17.27 51.28 -6.02
CA ASP A 1011 -16.19 52.06 -5.41
C ASP A 1011 -14.90 51.22 -5.31
N VAL A 1012 -15.04 49.92 -5.02
CA VAL A 1012 -13.90 48.99 -4.88
C VAL A 1012 -13.41 48.47 -6.24
N TYR A 1013 -14.27 48.45 -7.27
CA TYR A 1013 -13.96 47.94 -8.62
C TYR A 1013 -12.65 48.48 -9.22
N PRO A 1014 -12.30 49.78 -9.14
CA PRO A 1014 -11.03 50.30 -9.66
C PRO A 1014 -9.78 49.65 -9.03
N HIS A 1015 -9.85 49.22 -7.77
CA HIS A 1015 -8.77 48.49 -7.07
C HIS A 1015 -8.80 46.97 -7.30
N LEU A 1016 -9.88 46.46 -7.91
CA LEU A 1016 -10.06 45.05 -8.22
C LEU A 1016 -9.84 44.75 -9.71
N ARG A 1017 -10.05 45.72 -10.61
CA ARG A 1017 -10.09 45.52 -12.07
C ARG A 1017 -8.85 44.80 -12.61
N ASP A 1018 -7.66 45.12 -12.06
CA ASP A 1018 -6.36 44.58 -12.47
C ASP A 1018 -6.03 43.25 -11.74
N LYS A 1019 -6.96 42.72 -10.93
CA LYS A 1019 -6.86 41.52 -10.08
C LYS A 1019 -8.18 40.73 -9.99
N TYR A 1020 -9.07 40.88 -10.98
CA TYR A 1020 -10.45 40.38 -10.92
C TYR A 1020 -10.53 38.91 -11.35
N PHE A 1021 -10.10 38.02 -10.47
CA PHE A 1021 -10.15 36.58 -10.70
C PHE A 1021 -11.56 36.05 -10.39
N VAL A 1022 -12.27 35.60 -11.43
CA VAL A 1022 -13.53 34.86 -11.29
C VAL A 1022 -13.19 33.45 -10.86
N VAL A 1023 -13.47 33.11 -9.60
CA VAL A 1023 -13.29 31.75 -9.08
C VAL A 1023 -14.51 30.92 -9.44
N GLU A 1024 -14.44 30.17 -10.54
CA GLU A 1024 -15.39 29.09 -10.80
C GLU A 1024 -15.09 27.89 -9.89
N PRO A 1025 -16.08 27.35 -9.15
CA PRO A 1025 -15.90 26.17 -8.32
C PRO A 1025 -15.87 24.88 -9.16
N SER A 1026 -14.79 24.70 -9.94
CA SER A 1026 -14.46 23.39 -10.51
C SER A 1026 -14.00 22.42 -9.41
N GLN A 1027 -14.17 21.12 -9.62
CA GLN A 1027 -13.89 20.07 -8.61
C GLN A 1027 -12.38 19.78 -8.40
N GLY A 1028 -11.54 20.83 -8.32
CA GLY A 1028 -10.09 20.65 -8.26
C GLY A 1028 -9.24 21.92 -8.16
N TYR A 1029 -9.71 22.97 -7.48
CA TYR A 1029 -8.94 24.17 -7.05
C TYR A 1029 -7.98 24.86 -8.05
N GLU A 1030 -8.11 24.66 -9.35
CA GLU A 1030 -7.38 25.46 -10.34
C GLU A 1030 -7.99 26.86 -10.48
N LEU A 1031 -7.17 27.88 -10.23
CA LEU A 1031 -7.48 29.28 -10.54
C LEU A 1031 -7.39 29.51 -12.06
N ARG A 1032 -8.39 29.08 -12.83
CA ARG A 1032 -8.45 29.33 -14.27
C ARG A 1032 -8.94 30.75 -14.56
N PHE A 1033 -8.13 31.50 -15.31
CA PHE A 1033 -8.36 32.91 -15.63
C PHE A 1033 -9.30 33.06 -16.83
N ALA A 1034 -10.51 33.58 -16.61
CA ALA A 1034 -11.52 33.75 -17.67
C ALA A 1034 -11.24 34.90 -18.66
N VAL A 1035 -10.29 35.79 -18.37
CA VAL A 1035 -9.87 36.94 -19.21
C VAL A 1035 -8.37 37.17 -19.00
N SER A 1036 -7.63 37.55 -20.06
CA SER A 1036 -6.22 37.96 -19.92
C SER A 1036 -6.11 39.28 -19.12
N PRO A 1037 -5.09 39.46 -18.26
CA PRO A 1037 -4.82 40.73 -17.57
C PRO A 1037 -4.76 41.95 -18.51
N ASP A 1038 -4.38 41.73 -19.78
CA ASP A 1038 -4.15 42.80 -20.77
C ASP A 1038 -5.43 43.33 -21.46
N GLN A 1039 -6.61 42.72 -21.22
CA GLN A 1039 -7.85 43.14 -21.89
C GLN A 1039 -8.71 44.09 -21.05
N PRO A 1040 -9.00 45.32 -21.53
CA PRO A 1040 -9.83 46.27 -20.80
C PRO A 1040 -11.32 45.85 -20.81
N LEU A 1041 -11.88 45.57 -19.63
CA LEU A 1041 -13.31 45.29 -19.46
C LEU A 1041 -14.16 46.56 -19.71
N TRP A 1042 -14.81 46.61 -20.88
CA TRP A 1042 -15.66 47.73 -21.30
C TRP A 1042 -16.90 47.88 -20.40
N ARG A 1043 -17.41 49.13 -20.26
CA ARG A 1043 -18.48 49.52 -19.32
C ARG A 1043 -19.75 48.65 -19.34
N HIS A 1044 -20.06 47.96 -20.44
CA HIS A 1044 -21.21 47.06 -20.54
C HIS A 1044 -21.05 45.74 -19.76
N HIS A 1045 -19.83 45.40 -19.30
CA HIS A 1045 -19.60 44.26 -18.41
C HIS A 1045 -20.04 44.52 -16.97
N ARG A 1046 -20.27 45.77 -16.56
CA ARG A 1046 -20.76 46.18 -15.22
C ARG A 1046 -21.95 45.33 -14.76
N GLY A 1047 -23.04 45.36 -15.52
CA GLY A 1047 -24.25 44.57 -15.26
C GLY A 1047 -24.12 43.08 -15.55
N LYS A 1048 -23.00 42.60 -16.11
CA LYS A 1048 -22.64 41.17 -16.17
C LYS A 1048 -21.87 40.73 -14.92
N VAL A 1049 -20.98 41.56 -14.36
CA VAL A 1049 -20.23 41.26 -13.14
C VAL A 1049 -21.14 41.35 -11.91
N GLU A 1050 -21.98 42.39 -11.80
CA GLU A 1050 -23.03 42.44 -10.77
C GLU A 1050 -23.95 41.22 -10.86
N LYS A 1051 -24.41 40.87 -12.08
CA LYS A 1051 -25.23 39.67 -12.27
C LYS A 1051 -24.47 38.38 -11.98
N ALA A 1052 -23.20 38.24 -12.32
CA ALA A 1052 -22.44 37.02 -12.04
C ALA A 1052 -22.25 36.82 -10.53
N LEU A 1053 -21.85 37.87 -9.81
CA LEU A 1053 -21.68 37.85 -8.36
C LEU A 1053 -23.01 37.54 -7.65
N LEU A 1054 -24.08 38.29 -7.93
CA LEU A 1054 -25.38 38.02 -7.30
C LEU A 1054 -26.00 36.69 -7.76
N LYS A 1055 -25.84 36.27 -9.02
CA LYS A 1055 -26.42 35.02 -9.53
C LYS A 1055 -25.73 33.80 -8.90
N HIS A 1056 -24.40 33.75 -8.84
CA HIS A 1056 -23.72 32.65 -8.16
C HIS A 1056 -24.07 32.60 -6.66
N GLU A 1057 -24.08 33.73 -5.94
CA GLU A 1057 -24.45 33.73 -4.52
C GLU A 1057 -25.90 33.29 -4.29
N ILE A 1058 -26.85 33.72 -5.13
CA ILE A 1058 -28.28 33.39 -4.98
C ILE A 1058 -28.59 31.95 -5.43
N GLU A 1059 -28.03 31.47 -6.53
CA GLU A 1059 -28.26 30.10 -7.02
C GLU A 1059 -27.63 29.07 -6.06
N HIS A 1060 -26.41 29.31 -5.58
CA HIS A 1060 -25.75 28.37 -4.67
C HIS A 1060 -26.35 28.37 -3.25
N ALA A 1061 -26.86 29.51 -2.77
CA ALA A 1061 -27.59 29.58 -1.50
C ALA A 1061 -28.99 28.94 -1.58
N SER A 1062 -29.69 29.08 -2.72
CA SER A 1062 -31.07 28.59 -2.86
C SER A 1062 -31.17 27.08 -3.13
N GLN A 1063 -30.16 26.46 -3.76
CA GLN A 1063 -30.19 25.03 -4.07
C GLN A 1063 -30.10 24.12 -2.82
N ARG A 1064 -29.30 24.48 -1.80
CA ARG A 1064 -29.15 23.63 -0.60
C ARG A 1064 -30.27 23.83 0.43
N VAL A 1065 -30.70 25.08 0.66
CA VAL A 1065 -31.82 25.39 1.58
C VAL A 1065 -33.13 24.69 1.18
N ARG A 1066 -33.32 24.38 -0.11
CA ARG A 1066 -34.48 23.64 -0.61
C ARG A 1066 -34.51 22.14 -0.33
N LYS A 1067 -33.42 21.51 0.15
CA LYS A 1067 -33.37 20.05 0.40
C LYS A 1067 -33.43 19.64 1.88
N GLU A 1068 -33.08 20.52 2.83
CA GLU A 1068 -32.97 20.16 4.26
C GLU A 1068 -34.07 20.77 5.16
N TYR A 1069 -34.92 21.66 4.64
CA TYR A 1069 -35.95 22.38 5.41
C TYR A 1069 -37.41 21.98 5.12
N TRP A 1070 -37.66 20.69 4.81
CA TRP A 1070 -39.01 20.14 4.55
C TRP A 1070 -39.48 19.08 5.55
N PHE A 1071 -38.86 18.99 6.73
CA PHE A 1071 -39.20 17.98 7.76
C PHE A 1071 -39.32 18.50 9.21
N LEU A 1072 -39.28 19.82 9.43
CA LEU A 1072 -39.34 20.44 10.76
C LEU A 1072 -40.30 21.64 10.85
N PHE A 1073 -41.37 21.62 10.05
CA PHE A 1073 -42.48 22.59 10.14
C PHE A 1073 -43.86 21.90 10.10
N ASP A 1074 -44.06 20.93 11.00
CA ASP A 1074 -45.39 20.45 11.38
C ASP A 1074 -45.44 19.93 12.84
N ARG A 1075 -45.01 20.79 13.79
CA ARG A 1075 -45.34 20.76 15.23
C ARG A 1075 -44.82 22.00 15.96
#